data_AF-V5AQ80-F1
#
_entry.id   AF-V5AQ80-F1
#
_cell.length_a   1.000
_cell.length_b   1.000
_cell.length_c   1.000
_cell.angle_alpha   90.00
_cell.angle_beta   90.00
_cell.angle_gamma   90.00
#
_symmetry.space_group_name_H-M   'P 1'
#
loop_
_entity.id
_entity.type
_entity.pdbx_description
1 polymer ?
#
loop_
_entity_poly.entity_id
_entity_poly.type
_entity_poly.pdbx_seq_one_letter_code
_entity_poly.pdbx_strand_id
1 'polypeptide(L)'
;MPAVHAVPLRLRGGTVDRAITVGRAVDTVLMDGVYITNGVAVVFDVPAMLPGALRIELRNCVCDGGAQIYVRGRSGEPASDRSLEVSVSGLSESYCSLVFVHNLPAHTKVTVRDSTIVTAGPMRYSQLSGLTDAVASPLVLHATSLLPSQLRVSNTVLRSLQAGGSAVYAGGGVVLDGVLLEASGGLTASAMRVAPSSRLSLRSHSVFSVTNVSVLSSGGGIVLGERLAVLDSVLRFVGVEGSVASSLVRCDGGTVGAGGWLDMCDVWAVGEASSVASLSGVTLSGGDVSIARCAATGATLVSGPTITSGVVSVQCNRAGGRVLQSSGDYRMAGLSSVSVVPCDGCAAALTCFDALTASFSDCVCSCHAGSVGEACLPFDVPPARAGGGSPDYVSGVTLTESVTAGDGRATACFDSVVFSGPITVAVDLRSMDAFADALNVTLRHCVLAGGSQLRIGGLSESTARLMPHAFVNMTNVTSVEGTIVLHGAMPPNSSVLLANSTLRATVGGSQYVPATPGHAESRYGPALVLDGVRLLSTRFVMTRSTLACGGELCAAILVERGLGVNLSSAFYMDNCAVRSQTHVMYALASDLRVSGGSVFSIQNSSWIAPSINMYESACEFGDVVVAGGSVLQIMSSTFRLGFAMLMANTLTVTGGSWLVHRDNEFRTAYVVYVTNYGMVFRDRSVWSILYNNLTYGSYSTFTCMTSNWSPPSDSRPTIYGVCNEAIGSPVTDYQEELNIGTPVTVLDCGACTVDAVCFAARTGSISGCECECAAGGYGDTCLPAAVPDGLGPLPLPDARDTEVRCVHGGSISSVDYPDPGVRGLCFVNVTFTAPMLLDLSYFDAPQQTLNVTLLQCVLMGLLIRGSGARVHVSVTSSMLDSGALEFEGDFGVSSQILVVGSTLLTTSSHAILFVKFFLGANSMLLLLDSNVEGNDYVVCFADAVVVDGGGIIVKGNTLITTKDQGVESSVYAYAIALRNGGYFDVENTTMSAINGVYIFGDTTVSTAGLLRVADCTFIGSTKVSTSALVYLYGSVTLEGGAQWRVEGNSVSAASVLNIPHFQHKIRLLGSGTTVALAHNRQVGSRVSFAKLLPSRIVVELPARFVVGCNLRGDEEASYDGLFPEDVEVFRCGTCNDDAACYMPGTELVDRSSCSCSCKDG
;
A
#
# COMPACT_ATOMS: atom_id res chain seq x y z
N MET A 1 5.06 -47.82 55.87
CA MET A 1 3.79 -47.06 55.87
C MET A 1 3.01 -47.44 54.62
N PRO A 2 1.68 -47.56 54.67
CA PRO A 2 0.86 -47.86 53.49
C PRO A 2 1.00 -46.72 52.47
N ALA A 3 0.95 -47.05 51.18
CA ALA A 3 1.10 -46.12 50.06
C ALA A 3 0.10 -44.95 50.18
N VAL A 4 0.58 -43.79 50.64
CA VAL A 4 -0.19 -42.54 50.59
C VAL A 4 -0.40 -42.22 49.12
N HIS A 5 -1.63 -42.37 48.65
CA HIS A 5 -2.00 -41.99 47.28
C HIS A 5 -1.80 -40.49 47.17
N ALA A 6 -0.95 -40.07 46.24
CA ALA A 6 -0.74 -38.66 45.98
C ALA A 6 -2.04 -38.02 45.48
N VAL A 7 -2.42 -36.88 46.06
CA VAL A 7 -3.64 -36.17 45.67
C VAL A 7 -3.25 -34.99 44.77
N PRO A 8 -3.60 -34.99 43.47
CA PRO A 8 -3.39 -33.83 42.63
C PRO A 8 -4.42 -32.74 43.00
N LEU A 9 -3.95 -31.52 43.29
CA LEU A 9 -4.83 -30.37 43.47
C LEU A 9 -5.11 -29.73 42.12
N ARG A 10 -6.38 -29.68 41.69
CA ARG A 10 -6.81 -29.03 40.46
C ARG A 10 -7.87 -27.98 40.75
N LEU A 11 -7.57 -26.72 40.44
CA LEU A 11 -8.49 -25.60 40.49
C LEU A 11 -8.71 -25.10 39.06
N ARG A 12 -9.96 -25.11 38.59
CA ARG A 12 -10.34 -24.64 37.26
C ARG A 12 -11.47 -23.64 37.37
N GLY A 13 -11.25 -22.41 36.92
CA GLY A 13 -12.19 -21.31 37.11
C GLY A 13 -12.37 -20.91 38.57
N GLY A 14 -13.16 -19.86 38.80
CA GLY A 14 -13.54 -19.38 40.13
C GLY A 14 -12.56 -18.37 40.75
N THR A 15 -12.86 -17.95 41.98
CA THR A 15 -12.14 -16.89 42.70
C THR A 15 -11.54 -17.41 44.02
N VAL A 16 -10.27 -17.11 44.25
CA VAL A 16 -9.54 -17.27 45.51
C VAL A 16 -9.44 -15.91 46.18
N ASP A 17 -10.26 -15.71 47.21
CA ASP A 17 -10.39 -14.46 47.97
C ASP A 17 -9.92 -14.61 49.43
N ARG A 18 -9.39 -15.79 49.79
CA ARG A 18 -8.78 -16.12 51.08
C ARG A 18 -7.41 -16.77 50.87
N ALA A 19 -6.49 -16.56 51.81
CA ALA A 19 -5.16 -17.15 51.74
C ALA A 19 -5.21 -18.69 51.75
N ILE A 20 -4.44 -19.33 50.87
CA ILE A 20 -4.37 -20.79 50.72
C ILE A 20 -2.91 -21.23 50.91
N THR A 21 -2.69 -22.32 51.64
CA THR A 21 -1.38 -23.00 51.70
C THR A 21 -1.55 -24.43 51.23
N VAL A 22 -0.86 -24.78 50.15
CA VAL A 22 -0.85 -26.10 49.52
C VAL A 22 0.47 -26.77 49.87
N GLY A 23 0.42 -27.95 50.49
CA GLY A 23 1.62 -28.64 50.95
C GLY A 23 1.38 -30.12 51.22
N ARG A 24 0.60 -30.47 52.25
CA ARG A 24 0.51 -31.88 52.70
C ARG A 24 -0.14 -32.81 51.67
N ALA A 25 0.52 -33.94 51.40
CA ALA A 25 0.04 -35.05 50.56
C ALA A 25 -0.25 -34.71 49.07
N VAL A 26 0.28 -33.58 48.59
CA VAL A 26 0.18 -33.14 47.18
C VAL A 26 1.52 -33.37 46.48
N ASP A 27 1.48 -33.89 45.26
CA ASP A 27 2.62 -33.98 44.33
C ASP A 27 2.45 -33.07 43.11
N THR A 28 1.20 -32.84 42.69
CA THR A 28 0.83 -32.05 41.50
C THR A 28 -0.20 -30.98 41.84
N VAL A 29 0.04 -29.76 41.38
CA VAL A 29 -0.90 -28.63 41.44
C VAL A 29 -1.18 -28.10 40.04
N LEU A 30 -2.45 -27.92 39.69
CA LEU A 30 -2.88 -27.24 38.46
C LEU A 30 -3.92 -26.16 38.82
N MET A 31 -3.64 -24.91 38.46
CA MET A 31 -4.57 -23.79 38.51
C MET A 31 -4.79 -23.27 37.09
N ASP A 32 -6.04 -23.24 36.61
CA ASP A 32 -6.39 -22.87 35.24
C ASP A 32 -7.60 -21.91 35.24
N GLY A 33 -7.42 -20.67 34.78
CA GLY A 33 -8.51 -19.68 34.75
C GLY A 33 -8.97 -19.18 36.12
N VAL A 34 -8.11 -19.25 37.14
CA VAL A 34 -8.45 -18.87 38.53
C VAL A 34 -8.17 -17.39 38.78
N TYR A 35 -9.13 -16.68 39.38
CA TYR A 35 -9.01 -15.29 39.84
C TYR A 35 -8.51 -15.23 41.29
N ILE A 36 -7.42 -14.54 41.57
CA ILE A 36 -6.84 -14.38 42.91
C ILE A 36 -6.95 -12.91 43.28
N THR A 37 -7.73 -12.58 44.30
CA THR A 37 -8.11 -11.18 44.60
C THR A 37 -7.89 -10.83 46.08
N ASN A 38 -8.29 -9.62 46.50
CA ASN A 38 -8.26 -9.18 47.90
C ASN A 38 -6.88 -9.23 48.58
N GLY A 39 -5.80 -9.17 47.81
CA GLY A 39 -4.43 -9.14 48.36
C GLY A 39 -4.01 -10.42 49.07
N VAL A 40 -4.65 -11.56 48.76
CA VAL A 40 -4.39 -12.82 49.45
C VAL A 40 -3.10 -13.50 49.00
N ALA A 41 -2.55 -14.33 49.89
CA ALA A 41 -1.37 -15.14 49.60
C ALA A 41 -1.77 -16.58 49.25
N VAL A 42 -1.32 -17.05 48.08
CA VAL A 42 -1.38 -18.47 47.68
C VAL A 42 0.02 -19.05 47.86
N VAL A 43 0.21 -19.97 48.79
CA VAL A 43 1.52 -20.51 49.16
C VAL A 43 1.63 -21.99 48.77
N PHE A 44 2.55 -22.31 47.87
CA PHE A 44 2.97 -23.67 47.57
C PHE A 44 4.18 -24.01 48.44
N ASP A 45 3.95 -24.79 49.50
CA ASP A 45 4.95 -25.18 50.48
C ASP A 45 5.63 -26.49 50.08
N VAL A 46 6.66 -26.37 49.24
CA VAL A 46 7.39 -27.49 48.62
C VAL A 46 7.96 -28.48 49.67
N PRO A 47 8.52 -28.05 50.81
CA PRO A 47 8.93 -28.97 51.87
C PRO A 47 7.80 -29.83 52.46
N ALA A 48 6.56 -29.33 52.47
CA ALA A 48 5.40 -30.04 53.00
C ALA A 48 4.76 -31.01 51.99
N MET A 49 5.14 -30.92 50.70
CA MET A 49 4.72 -31.82 49.62
C MET A 49 5.32 -33.23 49.76
N LEU A 50 4.86 -34.16 48.93
CA LEU A 50 5.37 -35.54 48.92
C LEU A 50 6.83 -35.59 48.41
N PRO A 51 7.65 -36.57 48.87
CA PRO A 51 8.93 -36.85 48.25
C PRO A 51 8.77 -37.31 46.79
N GLY A 52 9.75 -37.02 45.92
CA GLY A 52 9.74 -37.37 44.50
C GLY A 52 9.59 -36.18 43.54
N ALA A 53 9.02 -36.41 42.37
CA ALA A 53 8.84 -35.40 41.33
C ALA A 53 7.58 -34.56 41.59
N LEU A 54 7.77 -33.27 41.81
CA LEU A 54 6.71 -32.29 42.11
C LEU A 54 6.41 -31.42 40.89
N ARG A 55 5.14 -31.08 40.67
CA ARG A 55 4.71 -30.22 39.56
C ARG A 55 3.71 -29.16 40.01
N ILE A 56 3.94 -27.90 39.65
CA ILE A 56 3.05 -26.77 39.90
C ILE A 56 2.80 -26.06 38.56
N GLU A 57 1.55 -25.99 38.13
CA GLU A 57 1.16 -25.41 36.85
C GLU A 57 0.06 -24.34 37.04
N LEU A 58 0.33 -23.12 36.58
CA LEU A 58 -0.57 -21.96 36.57
C LEU A 58 -0.82 -21.57 35.11
N ARG A 59 -2.09 -21.56 34.69
CA ARG A 59 -2.52 -21.26 33.32
C ARG A 59 -3.63 -20.24 33.32
N ASN A 60 -3.48 -19.17 32.53
CA ASN A 60 -4.52 -18.16 32.34
C ASN A 60 -5.09 -17.64 33.68
N CYS A 61 -4.26 -17.60 34.72
CA CYS A 61 -4.66 -17.15 36.04
C CYS A 61 -4.70 -15.62 36.05
N VAL A 62 -5.58 -15.08 36.88
CA VAL A 62 -5.83 -13.65 36.97
C VAL A 62 -5.53 -13.22 38.40
N CYS A 63 -4.72 -12.19 38.63
CA CYS A 63 -4.36 -11.77 39.99
C CYS A 63 -4.41 -10.25 40.22
N ASP A 64 -5.18 -9.83 41.21
CA ASP A 64 -5.50 -8.42 41.46
C ASP A 64 -5.53 -8.09 42.98
N GLY A 65 -5.55 -6.80 43.31
CA GLY A 65 -5.67 -6.30 44.69
C GLY A 65 -4.43 -6.53 45.55
N GLY A 66 -3.26 -6.76 44.94
CA GLY A 66 -2.00 -7.01 45.64
C GLY A 66 -1.80 -8.49 46.02
N ALA A 67 -2.40 -9.40 45.25
CA ALA A 67 -2.30 -10.83 45.44
C ALA A 67 -0.85 -11.33 45.29
N GLN A 68 -0.49 -12.36 46.06
CA GLN A 68 0.87 -12.88 46.13
C GLN A 68 0.89 -14.40 45.97
N ILE A 69 1.66 -14.89 45.01
CA ILE A 69 1.82 -16.33 44.76
C ILE A 69 3.22 -16.74 45.20
N TYR A 70 3.31 -17.55 46.25
CA TYR A 70 4.57 -18.01 46.82
C TYR A 70 4.88 -19.45 46.40
N VAL A 71 6.08 -19.69 45.90
CA VAL A 71 6.70 -21.02 45.84
C VAL A 71 7.79 -21.05 46.92
N ARG A 72 7.50 -21.75 48.01
CA ARG A 72 8.35 -21.77 49.21
C ARG A 72 9.17 -23.04 49.27
N GLY A 73 10.50 -22.88 49.22
CA GLY A 73 11.50 -23.92 49.42
C GLY A 73 11.93 -24.10 50.90
N ARG A 74 13.06 -24.76 51.11
CA ARG A 74 13.62 -25.06 52.45
C ARG A 74 14.68 -24.04 52.85
N SER A 75 14.67 -23.59 54.11
CA SER A 75 15.63 -22.60 54.61
C SER A 75 17.08 -23.11 54.79
N GLY A 76 17.27 -24.43 54.87
CA GLY A 76 18.59 -25.10 54.92
C GLY A 76 19.03 -25.60 53.55
N GLU A 77 19.87 -26.64 53.48
CA GLU A 77 20.31 -27.20 52.19
C GLU A 77 19.14 -27.69 51.31
N PRO A 78 19.26 -27.57 49.96
CA PRO A 78 18.28 -28.11 49.03
C PRO A 78 18.00 -29.59 49.29
N ALA A 79 16.74 -29.98 49.16
CA ALA A 79 16.36 -31.39 49.18
C ALA A 79 16.89 -32.10 47.91
N SER A 80 17.63 -33.20 48.09
CA SER A 80 18.13 -34.05 47.00
C SER A 80 17.21 -35.24 46.70
N ASP A 81 16.23 -35.50 47.56
CA ASP A 81 15.23 -36.58 47.43
C ASP A 81 14.03 -36.18 46.55
N ARG A 82 14.05 -34.99 45.94
CA ARG A 82 12.92 -34.40 45.20
C ARG A 82 13.39 -33.57 44.00
N SER A 83 12.54 -33.45 42.99
CA SER A 83 12.67 -32.51 41.87
C SER A 83 11.39 -31.67 41.73
N LEU A 84 11.48 -30.45 41.21
CA LEU A 84 10.32 -29.54 41.11
C LEU A 84 10.22 -28.92 39.71
N GLU A 85 9.05 -29.03 39.08
CA GLU A 85 8.71 -28.31 37.85
C GLU A 85 7.62 -27.27 38.16
N VAL A 86 7.90 -25.99 37.90
CA VAL A 86 6.94 -24.88 38.02
C VAL A 86 6.73 -24.26 36.65
N SER A 87 5.49 -24.25 36.17
CA SER A 87 5.11 -23.63 34.90
C SER A 87 4.03 -22.58 35.11
N VAL A 88 4.30 -21.33 34.73
CA VAL A 88 3.35 -20.21 34.76
C VAL A 88 3.15 -19.71 33.33
N SER A 89 1.91 -19.67 32.86
CA SER A 89 1.55 -19.18 31.52
C SER A 89 0.27 -18.36 31.55
N GLY A 90 0.22 -17.22 30.84
CA GLY A 90 -0.98 -16.40 30.79
C GLY A 90 -1.38 -15.77 32.12
N LEU A 91 -0.44 -15.51 33.03
CA LEU A 91 -0.76 -14.80 34.28
C LEU A 91 -0.97 -13.32 33.94
N SER A 92 -2.17 -12.78 34.17
CA SER A 92 -2.56 -11.42 33.75
C SER A 92 -3.25 -10.66 34.88
N GLU A 93 -2.88 -9.38 35.10
CA GLU A 93 -3.67 -8.28 35.73
C GLU A 93 -2.75 -7.20 36.36
N SER A 94 -3.37 -6.13 36.87
CA SER A 94 -2.71 -4.88 37.26
C SER A 94 -2.04 -4.82 38.64
N TYR A 95 -2.28 -5.78 39.56
CA TYR A 95 -1.73 -5.70 40.93
C TYR A 95 -1.41 -7.05 41.60
N CYS A 96 -0.23 -7.61 41.31
CA CYS A 96 0.16 -8.97 41.68
C CYS A 96 1.69 -9.18 41.81
N SER A 97 2.11 -10.18 42.59
CA SER A 97 3.53 -10.59 42.71
C SER A 97 3.71 -12.11 42.77
N LEU A 98 4.67 -12.62 42.01
CA LEU A 98 5.15 -14.00 42.03
C LEU A 98 6.46 -14.08 42.83
N VAL A 99 6.48 -14.89 43.88
CA VAL A 99 7.56 -14.94 44.87
C VAL A 99 8.13 -16.35 44.98
N PHE A 100 9.42 -16.50 44.71
CA PHE A 100 10.19 -17.69 45.05
C PHE A 100 11.05 -17.39 46.26
N VAL A 101 10.94 -18.24 47.29
CA VAL A 101 11.64 -18.02 48.56
C VAL A 101 12.33 -19.29 49.04
N HIS A 102 13.51 -19.12 49.64
CA HIS A 102 14.36 -20.18 50.19
C HIS A 102 14.92 -21.13 49.11
N ASN A 103 15.64 -22.18 49.53
CA ASN A 103 16.28 -23.12 48.61
C ASN A 103 15.26 -24.10 48.03
N LEU A 104 15.07 -24.05 46.71
CA LEU A 104 14.25 -25.01 45.97
C LEU A 104 15.01 -26.36 45.89
N PRO A 105 14.31 -27.49 45.67
CA PRO A 105 14.96 -28.79 45.50
C PRO A 105 16.04 -28.79 44.40
N ALA A 106 16.97 -29.75 44.46
CA ALA A 106 17.90 -29.96 43.35
C ALA A 106 17.13 -30.32 42.07
N HIS A 107 17.66 -29.95 40.90
CA HIS A 107 16.99 -30.19 39.61
C HIS A 107 15.59 -29.54 39.49
N THR A 108 15.46 -28.32 40.01
CA THR A 108 14.25 -27.52 39.83
C THR A 108 14.23 -26.85 38.46
N LYS A 109 13.08 -26.89 37.77
CA LYS A 109 12.82 -26.17 36.53
C LYS A 109 11.64 -25.22 36.70
N VAL A 110 11.88 -23.92 36.58
CA VAL A 110 10.85 -22.88 36.62
C VAL A 110 10.74 -22.22 35.25
N THR A 111 9.53 -22.17 34.69
CA THR A 111 9.23 -21.47 33.44
C THR A 111 8.08 -20.51 33.63
N VAL A 112 8.29 -19.22 33.36
CA VAL A 112 7.24 -18.19 33.32
C VAL A 112 7.15 -17.67 31.89
N ARG A 113 5.99 -17.74 31.25
CA ARG A 113 5.82 -17.29 29.86
C ARG A 113 4.51 -16.60 29.56
N ASP A 114 4.48 -15.82 28.48
CA ASP A 114 3.25 -15.25 27.90
C ASP A 114 2.38 -14.55 28.95
N SER A 115 3.00 -13.78 29.86
CA SER A 115 2.35 -13.23 31.06
C SER A 115 2.56 -11.72 31.19
N THR A 116 1.65 -11.04 31.87
CA THR A 116 1.74 -9.61 32.21
C THR A 116 1.47 -9.43 33.71
N ILE A 117 2.53 -9.19 34.47
CA ILE A 117 2.47 -9.06 35.93
C ILE A 117 2.83 -7.63 36.31
N VAL A 118 1.87 -6.91 36.90
CA VAL A 118 2.05 -5.51 37.29
C VAL A 118 1.92 -5.38 38.80
N THR A 119 2.79 -4.61 39.44
CA THR A 119 2.60 -4.13 40.81
C THR A 119 2.25 -2.64 40.80
N ALA A 120 0.95 -2.33 40.77
CA ALA A 120 0.45 -0.96 40.74
C ALA A 120 0.62 -0.18 42.06
N GLY A 121 0.84 -0.87 43.19
CA GLY A 121 1.01 -0.27 44.51
C GLY A 121 2.00 -1.03 45.41
N PRO A 122 2.12 -0.63 46.69
CA PRO A 122 3.08 -1.22 47.62
C PRO A 122 2.70 -2.66 48.01
N MET A 123 3.66 -3.59 47.89
CA MET A 123 3.44 -5.00 48.22
C MET A 123 3.78 -5.30 49.69
N ARG A 124 2.96 -6.14 50.33
CA ARG A 124 3.20 -6.61 51.71
C ARG A 124 3.63 -8.06 51.72
N TYR A 125 4.94 -8.31 51.68
CA TYR A 125 5.52 -9.66 51.74
C TYR A 125 5.47 -10.29 53.14
N SER A 126 4.26 -10.42 53.70
CA SER A 126 4.00 -10.87 55.07
C SER A 126 4.56 -12.25 55.43
N GLN A 127 4.85 -13.10 54.43
CA GLN A 127 5.44 -14.43 54.61
C GLN A 127 6.97 -14.41 54.72
N LEU A 128 7.62 -13.25 54.53
CA LEU A 128 9.08 -13.10 54.49
C LEU A 128 9.58 -12.26 55.66
N SER A 129 10.25 -12.90 56.61
CA SER A 129 10.97 -12.20 57.68
C SER A 129 12.29 -11.64 57.16
N GLY A 130 12.49 -10.32 57.26
CA GLY A 130 13.75 -9.66 56.91
C GLY A 130 13.84 -9.08 55.49
N LEU A 131 12.81 -9.23 54.65
CA LEU A 131 12.73 -8.55 53.35
C LEU A 131 12.19 -7.12 53.54
N THR A 132 13.03 -6.19 53.99
CA THR A 132 12.67 -4.77 54.18
C THR A 132 12.87 -3.93 52.92
N ASP A 133 13.68 -4.41 51.98
CA ASP A 133 14.21 -3.59 50.88
C ASP A 133 13.41 -3.69 49.57
N ALA A 134 12.48 -4.66 49.47
CA ALA A 134 11.62 -4.84 48.31
C ALA A 134 10.29 -4.08 48.52
N VAL A 135 10.09 -2.97 47.81
CA VAL A 135 8.90 -2.12 47.96
C VAL A 135 7.70 -2.68 47.19
N ALA A 136 7.89 -2.97 45.90
CA ALA A 136 6.89 -3.58 45.03
C ALA A 136 7.61 -4.24 43.84
N SER A 137 7.45 -5.56 43.69
CA SER A 137 8.13 -6.30 42.63
C SER A 137 7.24 -7.42 42.06
N PRO A 138 6.93 -7.40 40.75
CA PRO A 138 6.20 -8.45 40.06
C PRO A 138 6.83 -9.84 40.21
N LEU A 139 8.16 -9.92 40.18
CA LEU A 139 8.91 -11.15 40.43
C LEU A 139 9.90 -10.94 41.58
N VAL A 140 9.85 -11.83 42.58
CA VAL A 140 10.75 -11.81 43.73
C VAL A 140 11.45 -13.15 43.87
N LEU A 141 12.78 -13.14 43.93
CA LEU A 141 13.62 -14.29 44.26
C LEU A 141 14.36 -13.96 45.56
N HIS A 142 14.08 -14.66 46.64
CA HIS A 142 14.64 -14.37 47.96
C HIS A 142 15.30 -15.59 48.61
N ALA A 143 16.59 -15.47 48.92
CA ALA A 143 17.40 -16.51 49.57
C ALA A 143 17.35 -17.87 48.85
N THR A 144 17.43 -17.87 47.52
CA THR A 144 17.25 -19.06 46.68
C THR A 144 18.60 -19.54 46.13
N SER A 145 19.06 -20.70 46.57
CA SER A 145 20.14 -21.46 45.93
C SER A 145 19.54 -22.36 44.85
N LEU A 146 20.00 -22.17 43.61
CA LEU A 146 19.65 -23.00 42.47
C LEU A 146 20.82 -23.95 42.19
N LEU A 147 20.66 -25.20 42.62
CA LEU A 147 21.67 -26.24 42.47
C LEU A 147 21.12 -27.33 41.55
N PRO A 148 21.93 -27.74 40.57
CA PRO A 148 21.65 -27.62 39.12
C PRO A 148 20.16 -27.40 38.77
N SER A 149 19.69 -26.14 38.89
CA SER A 149 18.29 -25.77 38.64
C SER A 149 18.19 -24.64 37.61
N GLN A 150 17.12 -24.62 36.82
CA GLN A 150 16.88 -23.63 35.76
C GLN A 150 15.65 -22.78 36.09
N LEU A 151 15.79 -21.46 36.01
CA LEU A 151 14.67 -20.52 36.02
C LEU A 151 14.70 -19.70 34.74
N ARG A 152 13.66 -19.83 33.92
CA ARG A 152 13.49 -19.13 32.64
C ARG A 152 12.22 -18.29 32.65
N VAL A 153 12.36 -17.00 32.36
CA VAL A 153 11.22 -16.11 32.11
C VAL A 153 11.27 -15.70 30.65
N SER A 154 10.16 -15.89 29.91
CA SER A 154 10.11 -15.61 28.47
C SER A 154 8.84 -14.91 28.00
N ASN A 155 8.93 -14.00 27.02
CA ASN A 155 7.76 -13.30 26.45
C ASN A 155 6.79 -12.76 27.52
N THR A 156 7.33 -12.05 28.51
CA THR A 156 6.61 -11.63 29.72
C THR A 156 6.83 -10.14 29.97
N VAL A 157 5.80 -9.44 30.43
CA VAL A 157 5.89 -8.04 30.87
C VAL A 157 5.88 -8.00 32.40
N LEU A 158 6.94 -7.46 33.00
CA LEU A 158 7.05 -7.22 34.44
C LEU A 158 7.11 -5.71 34.69
N ARG A 159 6.09 -5.16 35.36
CA ARG A 159 5.97 -3.72 35.57
C ARG A 159 5.77 -3.36 37.04
N SER A 160 6.61 -2.49 37.58
CA SER A 160 6.44 -1.86 38.88
C SER A 160 6.15 -0.37 38.72
N LEU A 161 5.04 0.12 39.28
CA LEU A 161 4.63 1.53 39.22
C LEU A 161 4.92 2.30 40.52
N GLN A 162 5.40 1.59 41.55
CA GLN A 162 5.60 2.15 42.88
C GLN A 162 6.97 2.82 43.02
N ALA A 163 7.01 3.95 43.72
CA ALA A 163 8.26 4.63 44.05
C ALA A 163 9.25 3.71 44.77
N GLY A 164 10.47 3.60 44.22
CA GLY A 164 11.51 2.70 44.71
C GLY A 164 11.27 1.20 44.45
N GLY A 165 10.24 0.86 43.66
CA GLY A 165 9.94 -0.49 43.23
C GLY A 165 10.93 -1.04 42.19
N SER A 166 10.85 -2.35 41.95
CA SER A 166 11.66 -3.02 40.93
C SER A 166 10.85 -4.02 40.12
N ALA A 167 11.13 -4.22 38.84
CA ALA A 167 10.40 -5.24 38.06
C ALA A 167 10.80 -6.67 38.46
N VAL A 168 12.09 -6.85 38.76
CA VAL A 168 12.64 -8.07 39.36
C VAL A 168 13.45 -7.71 40.59
N TYR A 169 13.13 -8.35 41.71
CA TYR A 169 13.94 -8.32 42.92
C TYR A 169 14.58 -9.68 43.09
N ALA A 170 15.91 -9.77 43.12
CA ALA A 170 16.60 -11.06 43.13
C ALA A 170 17.69 -11.19 44.19
N GLY A 171 17.82 -12.41 44.72
CA GLY A 171 19.00 -12.96 45.37
C GLY A 171 19.18 -14.43 44.98
N GLY A 172 20.14 -14.71 44.07
CA GLY A 172 20.39 -16.04 43.46
C GLY A 172 20.53 -15.98 41.92
N GLY A 173 20.92 -17.07 41.24
CA GLY A 173 21.10 -17.14 39.76
C GLY A 173 19.78 -17.24 38.96
N VAL A 174 19.72 -16.76 37.69
CA VAL A 174 18.48 -16.49 36.90
C VAL A 174 18.76 -16.46 35.37
N VAL A 175 17.82 -16.87 34.50
CA VAL A 175 17.82 -16.63 33.04
C VAL A 175 16.55 -15.89 32.58
N LEU A 176 16.70 -14.81 31.80
CA LEU A 176 15.63 -13.94 31.28
C LEU A 176 15.73 -13.81 29.75
N ASP A 177 14.62 -13.93 29.01
CA ASP A 177 14.60 -14.00 27.53
C ASP A 177 13.36 -13.34 26.90
N GLY A 178 13.46 -12.25 26.14
CA GLY A 178 12.27 -11.64 25.52
C GLY A 178 11.31 -11.01 26.55
N VAL A 179 11.87 -10.37 27.58
CA VAL A 179 11.11 -9.81 28.73
C VAL A 179 11.15 -8.28 28.68
N LEU A 180 10.01 -7.64 28.94
CA LEU A 180 9.94 -6.19 29.19
C LEU A 180 10.01 -5.94 30.70
N LEU A 181 11.04 -5.23 31.14
CA LEU A 181 11.22 -4.80 32.53
C LEU A 181 10.92 -3.31 32.66
N GLU A 182 9.84 -2.97 33.34
CA GLU A 182 9.43 -1.60 33.57
C GLU A 182 9.40 -1.27 35.06
N ALA A 183 10.10 -0.23 35.47
CA ALA A 183 10.09 0.25 36.85
C ALA A 183 9.99 1.78 36.88
N SER A 184 8.79 2.28 37.15
CA SER A 184 8.45 3.70 37.27
C SER A 184 8.11 4.08 38.71
N GLY A 185 8.34 5.33 39.10
CA GLY A 185 8.05 5.82 40.46
C GLY A 185 9.13 6.69 41.10
N GLY A 186 10.18 7.08 40.38
CA GLY A 186 11.21 8.02 40.86
C GLY A 186 12.64 7.53 40.65
N LEU A 187 13.62 8.32 41.09
CA LEU A 187 15.06 8.09 40.85
C LEU A 187 15.62 6.80 41.48
N THR A 188 14.90 6.21 42.43
CA THR A 188 15.31 4.98 43.15
C THR A 188 14.69 3.71 42.57
N ALA A 189 13.80 3.80 41.57
CA ALA A 189 13.24 2.64 40.90
C ALA A 189 14.34 1.88 40.13
N SER A 190 14.23 0.56 39.98
CA SER A 190 15.24 -0.22 39.24
C SER A 190 14.60 -1.35 38.43
N ALA A 191 15.05 -1.58 37.19
CA ALA A 191 14.50 -2.67 36.37
C ALA A 191 14.72 -4.05 37.01
N MET A 192 15.95 -4.29 37.46
CA MET A 192 16.28 -5.44 38.30
C MET A 192 17.17 -4.97 39.45
N ARG A 193 16.90 -5.47 40.66
CA ARG A 193 17.68 -5.10 41.83
C ARG A 193 18.08 -6.32 42.65
N VAL A 194 19.39 -6.47 42.84
CA VAL A 194 20.00 -7.29 43.89
C VAL A 194 20.28 -6.40 45.09
N ALA A 195 19.83 -6.80 46.29
CA ALA A 195 20.03 -6.00 47.49
C ALA A 195 21.53 -5.86 47.83
N PRO A 196 21.99 -4.71 48.36
CA PRO A 196 23.41 -4.49 48.71
C PRO A 196 23.95 -5.53 49.70
N SER A 197 23.11 -5.98 50.64
CA SER A 197 23.43 -7.01 51.62
C SER A 197 23.50 -8.43 51.04
N SER A 198 22.95 -8.63 49.84
CA SER A 198 22.85 -9.93 49.16
C SER A 198 24.04 -10.18 48.23
N ARG A 199 24.37 -11.46 48.03
CA ARG A 199 25.46 -11.90 47.16
C ARG A 199 24.90 -12.60 45.93
N LEU A 200 25.20 -12.09 44.73
CA LEU A 200 25.00 -12.82 43.49
C LEU A 200 26.29 -13.59 43.16
N SER A 201 26.25 -14.93 43.27
CA SER A 201 27.42 -15.78 43.01
C SER A 201 27.10 -16.83 41.95
N LEU A 202 27.88 -16.84 40.87
CA LEU A 202 27.88 -17.85 39.81
C LEU A 202 29.15 -18.69 39.95
N ARG A 203 28.99 -20.00 40.11
CA ARG A 203 30.09 -20.95 40.32
C ARG A 203 29.78 -22.26 39.59
N SER A 204 30.82 -23.04 39.32
CA SER A 204 30.67 -24.42 38.82
C SER A 204 29.86 -24.50 37.52
N HIS A 205 30.27 -23.74 36.50
CA HIS A 205 29.64 -23.70 35.19
C HIS A 205 28.18 -23.20 35.21
N SER A 206 27.88 -22.21 36.06
CA SER A 206 26.57 -21.55 36.08
C SER A 206 26.43 -20.52 34.96
N VAL A 207 25.20 -20.25 34.51
CA VAL A 207 24.90 -19.21 33.52
C VAL A 207 23.79 -18.29 34.05
N PHE A 208 24.06 -16.98 34.07
CA PHE A 208 23.05 -15.94 34.19
C PHE A 208 22.98 -15.21 32.85
N SER A 209 21.87 -15.31 32.14
CA SER A 209 21.70 -14.71 30.82
C SER A 209 20.49 -13.80 30.77
N VAL A 210 20.66 -12.61 30.20
CA VAL A 210 19.61 -11.66 29.89
C VAL A 210 19.63 -11.44 28.39
N THR A 211 18.64 -11.97 27.68
CA THR A 211 18.63 -12.01 26.21
C THR A 211 17.37 -11.33 25.66
N ASN A 212 17.50 -10.44 24.66
CA ASN A 212 16.37 -9.75 24.02
C ASN A 212 15.44 -9.04 25.03
N VAL A 213 16.01 -8.26 25.94
CA VAL A 213 15.26 -7.61 27.03
C VAL A 213 15.21 -6.10 26.82
N SER A 214 14.01 -5.54 26.91
CA SER A 214 13.80 -4.10 26.91
C SER A 214 13.60 -3.59 28.33
N VAL A 215 14.31 -2.54 28.71
CA VAL A 215 14.33 -1.97 30.05
C VAL A 215 13.86 -0.52 30.02
N LEU A 216 12.83 -0.21 30.80
CA LEU A 216 12.37 1.16 31.03
C LEU A 216 12.41 1.45 32.53
N SER A 217 13.29 2.35 32.97
CA SER A 217 13.30 2.74 34.39
C SER A 217 13.57 4.21 34.60
N SER A 218 12.82 4.81 35.52
CA SER A 218 13.04 6.18 35.99
C SER A 218 14.28 6.33 36.90
N GLY A 219 14.90 5.23 37.31
CA GLY A 219 16.11 5.20 38.13
C GLY A 219 17.23 4.38 37.49
N GLY A 220 17.50 3.18 38.02
CA GLY A 220 18.57 2.28 37.59
C GLY A 220 18.11 1.17 36.63
N GLY A 221 19.03 0.63 35.83
CA GLY A 221 18.76 -0.56 35.02
C GLY A 221 18.81 -1.85 35.83
N ILE A 222 19.75 -2.72 35.50
CA ILE A 222 20.03 -4.00 36.15
C ILE A 222 21.14 -3.77 37.18
N VAL A 223 20.78 -3.74 38.45
CA VAL A 223 21.71 -3.54 39.58
C VAL A 223 22.06 -4.89 40.20
N LEU A 224 23.31 -5.32 40.04
CA LEU A 224 23.81 -6.63 40.50
C LEU A 224 24.36 -6.60 41.94
N GLY A 225 24.31 -5.46 42.62
CA GLY A 225 24.70 -5.29 44.02
C GLY A 225 26.20 -5.08 44.23
N GLU A 226 26.65 -5.20 45.49
CA GLU A 226 28.02 -4.92 45.94
C GLU A 226 28.92 -6.16 46.06
N ARG A 227 28.35 -7.36 45.85
CA ARG A 227 29.02 -8.64 46.12
C ARG A 227 28.86 -9.64 44.97
N LEU A 228 29.14 -9.21 43.74
CA LEU A 228 29.17 -10.10 42.58
C LEU A 228 30.35 -11.09 42.66
N ALA A 229 30.13 -12.35 42.34
CA ALA A 229 31.22 -13.33 42.19
C ALA A 229 30.95 -14.25 40.99
N VAL A 230 31.78 -14.19 39.96
CA VAL A 230 31.69 -15.04 38.77
C VAL A 230 32.98 -15.86 38.66
N LEU A 231 32.90 -17.18 38.84
CA LEU A 231 34.02 -18.12 38.76
C LEU A 231 33.61 -19.35 37.96
N ASP A 232 34.42 -19.76 36.99
CA ASP A 232 34.13 -20.88 36.07
C ASP A 232 32.71 -20.83 35.49
N SER A 233 32.17 -19.63 35.23
CA SER A 233 30.74 -19.37 34.98
C SER A 233 30.53 -18.14 34.09
N VAL A 234 29.32 -17.98 33.55
CA VAL A 234 28.99 -16.94 32.57
C VAL A 234 27.89 -16.00 33.10
N LEU A 235 28.17 -14.69 33.02
CA LEU A 235 27.18 -13.62 33.19
C LEU A 235 27.08 -12.88 31.85
N ARG A 236 25.92 -12.95 31.20
CA ARG A 236 25.76 -12.53 29.81
C ARG A 236 24.54 -11.62 29.60
N PHE A 237 24.74 -10.55 28.83
CA PHE A 237 23.72 -9.62 28.37
C PHE A 237 23.76 -9.53 26.85
N VAL A 238 22.69 -9.94 26.18
CA VAL A 238 22.62 -9.98 24.70
C VAL A 238 21.34 -9.33 24.20
N GLY A 239 21.43 -8.36 23.31
CA GLY A 239 20.24 -7.69 22.76
C GLY A 239 19.44 -7.00 23.86
N VAL A 240 20.13 -6.33 24.80
CA VAL A 240 19.49 -5.64 25.92
C VAL A 240 19.43 -4.15 25.62
N GLU A 241 18.24 -3.59 25.49
CA GLU A 241 18.04 -2.16 25.27
C GLU A 241 17.41 -1.54 26.49
N GLY A 242 17.86 -0.36 26.92
CA GLY A 242 17.12 0.35 27.95
C GLY A 242 17.32 1.85 28.03
N SER A 243 16.23 2.51 28.40
CA SER A 243 16.21 3.91 28.79
C SER A 243 16.20 3.99 30.32
N VAL A 244 17.35 4.40 30.87
CA VAL A 244 17.61 4.50 32.31
C VAL A 244 18.30 5.84 32.63
N ALA A 245 18.16 6.32 33.86
CA ALA A 245 18.78 7.59 34.27
C ALA A 245 20.30 7.49 34.51
N SER A 246 20.85 6.27 34.66
CA SER A 246 22.28 6.01 34.90
C SER A 246 22.80 4.86 34.03
N SER A 247 23.44 3.83 34.58
CA SER A 247 23.96 2.70 33.79
C SER A 247 22.90 1.62 33.61
N LEU A 248 22.87 1.02 32.42
CA LEU A 248 21.94 -0.07 32.11
C LEU A 248 22.29 -1.35 32.88
N VAL A 249 23.58 -1.65 33.02
CA VAL A 249 24.09 -2.68 33.95
C VAL A 249 24.97 -2.02 34.99
N ARG A 250 24.67 -2.20 36.28
CA ARG A 250 25.44 -1.61 37.38
C ARG A 250 25.92 -2.68 38.35
N CYS A 251 27.23 -2.72 38.56
CA CYS A 251 27.89 -3.55 39.55
C CYS A 251 28.67 -2.65 40.51
N ASP A 252 28.24 -2.59 41.77
CA ASP A 252 28.84 -1.72 42.78
C ASP A 252 30.01 -2.39 43.52
N GLY A 253 30.21 -3.70 43.34
CA GLY A 253 31.31 -4.43 43.94
C GLY A 253 31.36 -5.91 43.53
N GLY A 254 32.54 -6.54 43.57
CA GLY A 254 32.69 -7.97 43.35
C GLY A 254 33.94 -8.40 42.59
N THR A 255 34.02 -9.67 42.22
CA THR A 255 35.13 -10.25 41.46
C THR A 255 34.65 -11.11 40.28
N VAL A 256 35.28 -10.93 39.13
CA VAL A 256 35.25 -11.88 38.01
C VAL A 256 36.59 -12.62 38.04
N GLY A 257 36.55 -13.87 38.49
CA GLY A 257 37.72 -14.72 38.74
C GLY A 257 38.05 -15.63 37.56
N ALA A 258 39.05 -16.49 37.74
CA ALA A 258 39.44 -17.50 36.76
C ALA A 258 38.24 -18.30 36.21
N GLY A 259 38.22 -18.48 34.89
CA GLY A 259 37.12 -19.16 34.17
C GLY A 259 35.79 -18.40 34.19
N GLY A 260 35.73 -17.20 34.76
CA GLY A 260 34.55 -16.33 34.76
C GLY A 260 34.49 -15.46 33.52
N TRP A 261 33.33 -15.39 32.87
CA TRP A 261 33.11 -14.56 31.68
C TRP A 261 31.93 -13.60 31.86
N LEU A 262 32.19 -12.30 31.67
CA LEU A 262 31.18 -11.25 31.61
C LEU A 262 31.00 -10.81 30.15
N ASP A 263 29.89 -11.20 29.52
CA ASP A 263 29.61 -10.92 28.11
C ASP A 263 28.52 -9.85 27.94
N MET A 264 28.81 -8.86 27.12
CA MET A 264 27.86 -7.82 26.69
C MET A 264 27.92 -7.71 25.17
N CYS A 265 26.86 -8.17 24.51
CA CYS A 265 26.73 -8.10 23.05
C CYS A 265 25.40 -7.42 22.68
N ASP A 266 25.41 -6.47 21.74
CA ASP A 266 24.20 -5.75 21.33
C ASP A 266 23.44 -5.11 22.52
N VAL A 267 24.18 -4.45 23.44
CA VAL A 267 23.59 -3.77 24.61
C VAL A 267 23.51 -2.27 24.38
N TRP A 268 22.30 -1.70 24.46
CA TRP A 268 21.99 -0.34 24.04
C TRP A 268 21.46 0.49 25.22
N ALA A 269 22.24 1.47 25.66
CA ALA A 269 21.88 2.42 26.71
C ALA A 269 21.48 3.76 26.10
N VAL A 270 20.20 4.10 26.24
CA VAL A 270 19.54 5.07 25.37
C VAL A 270 19.27 6.42 26.05
N GLY A 271 19.33 6.48 27.39
CA GLY A 271 19.16 7.72 28.17
C GLY A 271 20.32 8.72 28.02
N GLU A 272 20.03 10.02 28.12
CA GLU A 272 20.97 11.13 27.80
C GLU A 272 22.28 11.10 28.61
N ALA A 273 22.24 10.61 29.85
CA ALA A 273 23.42 10.42 30.72
C ALA A 273 23.79 8.94 30.92
N SER A 274 23.23 8.03 30.11
CA SER A 274 23.36 6.59 30.35
C SER A 274 24.60 5.97 29.72
N SER A 275 25.14 4.96 30.41
CA SER A 275 26.22 4.09 29.94
C SER A 275 25.73 2.64 29.85
N VAL A 276 26.36 1.83 29.00
CA VAL A 276 26.07 0.39 28.87
C VAL A 276 26.28 -0.29 30.22
N ALA A 277 27.40 -0.01 30.87
CA ALA A 277 27.68 -0.56 32.18
C ALA A 277 28.47 0.38 33.12
N SER A 278 28.35 0.13 34.42
CA SER A 278 29.25 0.63 35.45
C SER A 278 29.84 -0.55 36.21
N LEU A 279 31.13 -0.80 36.00
CA LEU A 279 31.89 -1.93 36.54
C LEU A 279 33.05 -1.48 37.44
N SER A 280 33.14 -0.19 37.80
CA SER A 280 34.28 0.37 38.56
C SER A 280 34.50 -0.26 39.94
N GLY A 281 33.45 -0.81 40.55
CA GLY A 281 33.55 -1.58 41.80
C GLY A 281 34.01 -3.03 41.62
N VAL A 282 34.08 -3.53 40.38
CA VAL A 282 34.42 -4.93 40.06
C VAL A 282 35.93 -5.07 39.86
N THR A 283 36.48 -6.15 40.44
CA THR A 283 37.88 -6.54 40.20
C THR A 283 37.94 -7.73 39.25
N LEU A 284 38.70 -7.58 38.16
CA LEU A 284 39.05 -8.67 37.25
C LEU A 284 40.30 -9.38 37.78
N SER A 285 40.19 -10.68 38.06
CA SER A 285 41.21 -11.51 38.72
C SER A 285 41.36 -12.86 38.01
N GLY A 286 41.69 -12.80 36.72
CA GLY A 286 41.92 -13.95 35.84
C GLY A 286 40.70 -14.37 35.01
N GLY A 287 39.60 -13.62 35.06
CA GLY A 287 38.45 -13.80 34.17
C GLY A 287 38.44 -12.80 33.02
N ASP A 288 37.41 -12.89 32.17
CA ASP A 288 37.31 -12.13 30.93
C ASP A 288 36.04 -11.28 30.85
N VAL A 289 36.15 -10.14 30.16
CA VAL A 289 35.03 -9.26 29.83
C VAL A 289 35.00 -9.03 28.32
N SER A 290 33.89 -9.34 27.66
CA SER A 290 33.64 -9.03 26.25
C SER A 290 32.58 -7.95 26.11
N ILE A 291 32.85 -6.93 25.29
CA ILE A 291 31.91 -5.85 25.00
C ILE A 291 31.89 -5.65 23.49
N ALA A 292 30.86 -6.18 22.82
CA ALA A 292 30.74 -6.19 21.37
C ALA A 292 29.42 -5.53 20.92
N ARG A 293 29.46 -4.69 19.88
CA ARG A 293 28.24 -4.11 19.28
C ARG A 293 27.33 -3.36 20.27
N CYS A 294 27.89 -2.82 21.34
CA CYS A 294 27.12 -2.05 22.32
C CYS A 294 27.09 -0.56 21.96
N ALA A 295 26.01 0.13 22.31
CA ALA A 295 25.81 1.54 22.04
C ALA A 295 25.38 2.29 23.32
N ALA A 296 25.98 3.45 23.57
CA ALA A 296 25.58 4.38 24.63
C ALA A 296 25.34 5.79 24.08
N THR A 297 24.24 6.43 24.51
CA THR A 297 23.99 7.85 24.25
C THR A 297 25.01 8.74 24.96
N GLY A 298 25.42 8.38 26.19
CA GLY A 298 26.44 9.09 26.93
C GLY A 298 27.85 8.91 26.33
N ALA A 299 28.77 9.83 26.67
CA ALA A 299 30.16 9.77 26.24
C ALA A 299 30.94 8.57 26.81
N THR A 300 30.49 8.04 27.95
CA THR A 300 31.04 6.85 28.60
C THR A 300 30.30 5.61 28.12
N LEU A 301 31.01 4.67 27.48
CA LEU A 301 30.45 3.36 27.13
C LEU A 301 30.31 2.51 28.40
N VAL A 302 31.42 2.30 29.11
CA VAL A 302 31.48 1.51 30.33
C VAL A 302 32.46 2.15 31.31
N SER A 303 32.06 2.33 32.57
CA SER A 303 33.02 2.60 33.65
C SER A 303 33.76 1.31 33.97
N GLY A 304 34.97 1.14 33.44
CA GLY A 304 35.69 -0.14 33.42
C GLY A 304 36.04 -0.72 34.80
N PRO A 305 36.28 -2.05 34.88
CA PRO A 305 36.68 -2.72 36.11
C PRO A 305 38.15 -2.43 36.48
N THR A 306 38.48 -2.72 37.74
CA THR A 306 39.89 -2.75 38.18
C THR A 306 40.52 -4.07 37.74
N ILE A 307 41.53 -4.00 36.86
CA ILE A 307 42.17 -5.20 36.29
C ILE A 307 43.42 -5.55 37.10
N THR A 308 43.39 -6.69 37.80
CA THR A 308 44.59 -7.28 38.44
C THR A 308 45.23 -8.36 37.57
N SER A 309 44.39 -9.14 36.87
CA SER A 309 44.72 -10.14 35.86
C SER A 309 43.46 -10.46 35.05
N GLY A 310 43.58 -10.93 33.80
CA GLY A 310 42.45 -11.15 32.87
C GLY A 310 42.46 -10.19 31.68
N VAL A 311 41.45 -10.30 30.79
CA VAL A 311 41.39 -9.52 29.54
C VAL A 311 40.03 -8.84 29.38
N VAL A 312 40.05 -7.60 28.86
CA VAL A 312 38.85 -6.91 28.37
C VAL A 312 38.94 -6.82 26.85
N SER A 313 38.07 -7.53 26.15
CA SER A 313 38.00 -7.56 24.69
C SER A 313 36.83 -6.71 24.21
N VAL A 314 37.07 -5.86 23.22
CA VAL A 314 36.05 -4.94 22.70
C VAL A 314 35.98 -5.00 21.17
N GLN A 315 34.77 -4.89 20.64
CA GLN A 315 34.55 -4.88 19.19
C GLN A 315 33.37 -3.99 18.80
N CYS A 316 33.56 -3.12 17.82
CA CYS A 316 32.48 -2.36 17.17
C CYS A 316 31.48 -1.71 18.14
N ASN A 317 31.92 -0.79 19.01
CA ASN A 317 31.03 -0.15 19.98
C ASN A 317 30.79 1.33 19.65
N ARG A 318 29.70 1.91 20.16
CA ARG A 318 29.35 3.32 19.97
C ARG A 318 29.17 4.03 21.32
N ALA A 319 29.74 5.22 21.49
CA ALA A 319 29.51 6.05 22.68
C ALA A 319 29.47 7.53 22.30
N GLY A 320 28.48 8.28 22.79
CA GLY A 320 28.33 9.70 22.47
C GLY A 320 28.11 9.96 20.97
N GLY A 321 27.44 9.04 20.26
CA GLY A 321 27.17 9.15 18.83
C GLY A 321 28.36 8.85 17.90
N ARG A 322 29.50 8.38 18.40
CA ARG A 322 30.67 7.99 17.59
C ARG A 322 31.01 6.50 17.75
N VAL A 323 31.45 5.87 16.66
CA VAL A 323 32.00 4.50 16.68
C VAL A 323 33.41 4.55 17.27
N LEU A 324 33.72 3.62 18.17
CA LEU A 324 35.01 3.50 18.84
C LEU A 324 35.90 2.54 18.04
N GLN A 325 37.04 3.02 17.56
CA GLN A 325 37.91 2.25 16.65
C GLN A 325 39.29 1.96 17.23
N SER A 326 39.75 2.78 18.18
CA SER A 326 41.09 2.65 18.78
C SER A 326 41.03 2.45 20.29
N SER A 327 42.11 1.91 20.86
CA SER A 327 42.26 1.81 22.32
C SER A 327 42.22 3.18 23.03
N GLY A 328 42.57 4.26 22.32
CA GLY A 328 42.42 5.64 22.79
C GLY A 328 40.96 6.06 22.92
N ASP A 329 40.11 5.67 21.96
CA ASP A 329 38.67 5.95 21.99
C ASP A 329 37.99 5.24 23.15
N TYR A 330 38.32 3.96 23.35
CA TYR A 330 37.82 3.18 24.48
C TYR A 330 38.27 3.73 25.83
N ARG A 331 39.50 4.26 25.92
CA ARG A 331 39.99 4.95 27.13
C ARG A 331 39.17 6.20 27.44
N MET A 332 38.86 7.01 26.42
CA MET A 332 37.96 8.16 26.58
C MET A 332 36.53 7.74 26.93
N ALA A 333 36.10 6.55 26.53
CA ALA A 333 34.80 5.97 26.81
C ALA A 333 34.72 5.16 28.12
N GLY A 334 35.77 5.23 28.97
CA GLY A 334 35.77 4.69 30.35
C GLY A 334 36.48 3.36 30.55
N LEU A 335 37.10 2.77 29.52
CA LEU A 335 37.83 1.51 29.59
C LEU A 335 39.35 1.74 29.49
N SER A 336 40.08 1.59 30.59
CA SER A 336 41.49 1.98 30.70
C SER A 336 42.47 1.11 29.88
N SER A 337 42.20 -0.19 29.77
CA SER A 337 43.02 -1.17 29.05
C SER A 337 42.13 -2.20 28.35
N VAL A 338 42.22 -2.30 27.02
CA VAL A 338 41.37 -3.17 26.19
C VAL A 338 42.15 -3.80 25.03
N SER A 339 41.72 -4.99 24.60
CA SER A 339 42.07 -5.60 23.33
C SER A 339 40.99 -5.25 22.29
N VAL A 340 41.35 -4.47 21.27
CA VAL A 340 40.39 -4.01 20.24
C VAL A 340 40.40 -4.96 19.05
N VAL A 341 39.23 -5.48 18.69
CA VAL A 341 39.02 -6.30 17.48
C VAL A 341 38.27 -5.44 16.44
N PRO A 342 38.69 -5.43 15.16
CA PRO A 342 37.98 -4.74 14.08
C PRO A 342 36.51 -5.17 13.96
N CYS A 343 35.64 -4.28 13.49
CA CYS A 343 34.20 -4.56 13.32
C CYS A 343 33.91 -5.74 12.38
N ASP A 344 34.76 -5.94 11.37
CA ASP A 344 34.70 -6.99 10.36
C ASP A 344 35.50 -8.25 10.75
N GLY A 345 36.23 -8.20 11.87
CA GLY A 345 36.99 -9.33 12.41
C GLY A 345 36.16 -10.24 13.31
N CYS A 346 36.77 -11.32 13.77
CA CYS A 346 36.20 -12.18 14.81
C CYS A 346 37.31 -12.70 15.72
N ALA A 347 36.98 -12.93 16.99
CA ALA A 347 37.93 -13.43 17.97
C ALA A 347 37.23 -14.31 18.99
N ALA A 348 37.86 -15.43 19.36
CA ALA A 348 37.34 -16.37 20.35
C ALA A 348 36.96 -15.67 21.67
N ALA A 349 37.75 -14.69 22.12
CA ALA A 349 37.52 -13.95 23.36
C ALA A 349 36.26 -13.05 23.35
N LEU A 350 35.58 -12.91 22.21
CA LEU A 350 34.32 -12.17 22.07
C LEU A 350 33.12 -13.08 21.85
N THR A 351 33.32 -14.28 21.28
CA THR A 351 32.24 -15.16 20.84
C THR A 351 32.14 -16.46 21.64
N CYS A 352 33.23 -16.91 22.25
CA CYS A 352 33.35 -18.23 22.87
C CYS A 352 33.60 -18.13 24.37
N PHE A 353 32.97 -19.02 25.14
CA PHE A 353 33.35 -19.24 26.53
C PHE A 353 34.62 -20.08 26.60
N ASP A 354 35.74 -19.44 26.90
CA ASP A 354 37.09 -20.04 26.84
C ASP A 354 37.19 -21.38 27.59
N ALA A 355 36.64 -21.46 28.80
CA ALA A 355 36.74 -22.64 29.66
C ALA A 355 36.11 -23.92 29.07
N LEU A 356 35.23 -23.81 28.07
CA LEU A 356 34.57 -24.94 27.40
C LEU A 356 34.80 -24.97 25.89
N THR A 357 35.71 -24.13 25.37
CA THR A 357 36.05 -24.08 23.95
C THR A 357 37.24 -24.97 23.65
N ALA A 358 37.09 -25.90 22.71
CA ALA A 358 38.14 -26.82 22.28
C ALA A 358 39.03 -26.23 21.17
N SER A 359 38.44 -25.50 20.22
CA SER A 359 39.16 -24.78 19.17
C SER A 359 38.30 -23.67 18.55
N PHE A 360 38.93 -22.75 17.83
CA PHE A 360 38.27 -21.65 17.13
C PHE A 360 38.81 -21.53 15.70
N SER A 361 37.92 -21.63 14.71
CA SER A 361 38.24 -21.51 13.27
C SER A 361 37.04 -20.92 12.53
N ASP A 362 37.28 -20.14 11.49
CA ASP A 362 36.23 -19.53 10.66
C ASP A 362 35.13 -18.79 11.46
N CYS A 363 35.53 -18.11 12.54
CA CYS A 363 34.63 -17.40 13.46
C CYS A 363 33.63 -18.28 14.23
N VAL A 364 33.86 -19.58 14.30
CA VAL A 364 33.00 -20.56 14.99
C VAL A 364 33.77 -21.22 16.14
N CYS A 365 33.10 -21.38 17.28
CA CYS A 365 33.63 -22.09 18.43
C CYS A 365 33.34 -23.59 18.31
N SER A 366 34.37 -24.43 18.35
CA SER A 366 34.21 -25.87 18.51
C SER A 366 34.32 -26.21 19.99
N CYS A 367 33.29 -26.84 20.55
CA CYS A 367 33.16 -26.97 22.01
C CYS A 367 33.57 -28.33 22.57
N HIS A 368 33.96 -28.36 23.84
CA HIS A 368 34.24 -29.61 24.57
C HIS A 368 32.96 -30.43 24.83
N ALA A 369 33.11 -31.73 25.07
CA ALA A 369 31.97 -32.59 25.37
C ALA A 369 31.26 -32.13 26.66
N GLY A 370 29.95 -31.85 26.57
CA GLY A 370 29.11 -31.42 27.69
C GLY A 370 28.68 -29.94 27.67
N SER A 371 29.21 -29.13 26.76
CA SER A 371 28.71 -27.76 26.50
C SER A 371 27.68 -27.72 25.37
N VAL A 372 26.92 -26.62 25.28
CA VAL A 372 25.81 -26.43 24.34
C VAL A 372 25.90 -25.07 23.63
N GLY A 373 25.52 -25.04 22.35
CA GLY A 373 25.40 -23.82 21.53
C GLY A 373 26.70 -23.29 20.93
N GLU A 374 26.57 -22.30 20.05
CA GLU A 374 27.66 -21.68 19.27
C GLU A 374 28.74 -20.99 20.12
N ALA A 375 28.42 -20.60 21.35
CA ALA A 375 29.35 -19.95 22.28
C ALA A 375 29.97 -20.91 23.31
N CYS A 376 29.77 -22.24 23.17
CA CYS A 376 30.27 -23.27 24.08
C CYS A 376 29.83 -23.07 25.55
N LEU A 377 28.54 -22.78 25.76
CA LEU A 377 28.03 -22.47 27.10
C LEU A 377 27.70 -23.74 27.91
N PRO A 378 27.72 -23.68 29.25
CA PRO A 378 27.32 -24.81 30.10
C PRO A 378 25.86 -25.26 29.95
N PHE A 379 24.98 -24.34 29.56
CA PHE A 379 23.55 -24.56 29.40
C PHE A 379 23.06 -23.93 28.10
N ASP A 380 22.01 -24.51 27.53
CA ASP A 380 21.32 -23.94 26.39
C ASP A 380 20.68 -22.59 26.77
N VAL A 381 21.03 -21.55 26.03
CA VAL A 381 20.46 -20.21 26.15
C VAL A 381 20.00 -19.76 24.77
N PRO A 382 18.99 -18.89 24.70
CA PRO A 382 18.53 -18.35 23.42
C PRO A 382 19.71 -17.76 22.64
N PRO A 383 19.85 -18.09 21.35
CA PRO A 383 20.94 -17.56 20.54
C PRO A 383 20.87 -16.04 20.49
N ALA A 384 22.03 -15.39 20.42
CA ALA A 384 22.09 -14.05 19.85
C ALA A 384 21.47 -14.16 18.44
N ARG A 385 20.57 -13.26 18.03
CA ARG A 385 19.96 -13.30 16.69
C ARG A 385 21.08 -13.33 15.64
N ALA A 386 21.42 -14.51 15.17
CA ALA A 386 22.34 -14.72 14.06
C ALA A 386 21.50 -14.69 12.79
N GLY A 387 21.82 -13.74 11.91
CA GLY A 387 21.07 -13.46 10.69
C GLY A 387 20.89 -14.71 9.84
N GLY A 388 19.63 -15.04 9.58
CA GLY A 388 19.27 -15.98 8.53
C GLY A 388 19.48 -15.29 7.19
N GLY A 389 20.46 -15.75 6.42
CA GLY A 389 20.77 -15.19 5.11
C GLY A 389 19.60 -15.33 4.13
N SER A 390 19.00 -14.19 3.76
CA SER A 390 18.28 -14.01 2.50
C SER A 390 19.15 -13.16 1.55
N PRO A 391 19.04 -13.29 0.21
CA PRO A 391 19.98 -12.67 -0.74
C PRO A 391 19.99 -11.14 -0.66
N ASP A 392 21.09 -10.53 -1.10
CA ASP A 392 21.34 -9.07 -1.16
C ASP A 392 20.33 -8.28 -2.02
N TYR A 393 19.46 -8.98 -2.74
CA TYR A 393 18.48 -8.41 -3.65
C TYR A 393 17.36 -9.42 -3.85
N VAL A 394 16.15 -9.11 -3.39
CA VAL A 394 14.98 -9.96 -3.68
C VAL A 394 14.33 -9.40 -4.93
N SER A 395 14.35 -10.16 -6.03
CA SER A 395 13.80 -9.69 -7.29
C SER A 395 13.02 -10.73 -8.08
N GLY A 396 11.94 -10.28 -8.73
CA GLY A 396 11.13 -11.09 -9.64
C GLY A 396 10.36 -12.23 -8.99
N VAL A 397 10.07 -12.13 -7.69
CA VAL A 397 9.39 -13.16 -6.91
C VAL A 397 8.06 -12.68 -6.34
N THR A 398 7.15 -13.63 -6.12
CA THR A 398 5.90 -13.40 -5.40
C THR A 398 6.05 -13.93 -3.97
N LEU A 399 5.88 -13.06 -2.98
CA LEU A 399 5.87 -13.42 -1.57
C LEU A 399 4.43 -13.64 -1.11
N THR A 400 4.18 -14.82 -0.56
CA THR A 400 2.88 -15.23 -0.01
C THR A 400 2.95 -15.52 1.50
N GLU A 401 4.12 -15.30 2.11
CA GLU A 401 4.35 -15.46 3.55
C GLU A 401 4.96 -14.18 4.14
N SER A 402 4.72 -13.94 5.43
CA SER A 402 5.24 -12.78 6.16
C SER A 402 6.74 -12.91 6.39
N VAL A 403 7.49 -11.82 6.18
CA VAL A 403 8.96 -11.80 6.24
C VAL A 403 9.44 -10.57 7.00
N THR A 404 10.47 -10.73 7.83
CA THR A 404 11.21 -9.60 8.40
C THR A 404 12.56 -9.49 7.68
N ALA A 405 12.86 -8.30 7.16
CA ALA A 405 14.12 -7.95 6.53
C ALA A 405 14.89 -6.99 7.43
N GLY A 406 16.23 -7.13 7.46
CA GLY A 406 17.11 -6.27 8.22
C GLY A 406 18.18 -7.01 9.01
N ASP A 407 17.99 -8.29 9.34
CA ASP A 407 18.86 -9.24 10.07
C ASP A 407 20.39 -8.96 10.08
N GLY A 408 20.80 -7.92 10.81
CA GLY A 408 22.18 -7.48 10.97
C GLY A 408 22.82 -6.86 9.71
N ARG A 409 22.06 -6.55 8.66
CA ARG A 409 22.56 -5.98 7.40
C ARG A 409 22.25 -4.50 7.26
N ALA A 410 23.13 -3.79 6.55
CA ALA A 410 22.95 -2.38 6.24
C ALA A 410 21.93 -2.13 5.12
N THR A 411 21.59 -3.14 4.29
CA THR A 411 20.75 -2.97 3.10
C THR A 411 19.61 -3.99 3.05
N ALA A 412 18.42 -3.52 2.70
CA ALA A 412 17.24 -4.31 2.35
C ALA A 412 16.70 -3.84 0.98
N CYS A 413 16.61 -4.75 0.00
CA CYS A 413 16.19 -4.40 -1.35
C CYS A 413 15.14 -5.36 -1.93
N PHE A 414 14.10 -4.77 -2.51
CA PHE A 414 13.03 -5.44 -3.26
C PHE A 414 12.89 -4.80 -4.64
N ASP A 415 12.99 -5.60 -5.70
CA ASP A 415 12.79 -5.14 -7.08
C ASP A 415 11.87 -6.05 -7.86
N SER A 416 10.77 -5.52 -8.39
CA SER A 416 9.79 -6.31 -9.13
C SER A 416 9.20 -7.46 -8.29
N VAL A 417 9.03 -7.24 -6.99
CA VAL A 417 8.46 -8.20 -6.03
C VAL A 417 6.96 -7.99 -5.89
N VAL A 418 6.20 -9.08 -5.86
CA VAL A 418 4.75 -9.05 -5.62
C VAL A 418 4.46 -9.57 -4.21
N PHE A 419 3.98 -8.71 -3.32
CA PHE A 419 3.47 -9.08 -2.01
C PHE A 419 1.99 -9.44 -2.16
N SER A 420 1.63 -10.72 -1.96
CA SER A 420 0.29 -11.22 -2.26
C SER A 420 -0.39 -11.83 -1.04
N GLY A 421 -1.60 -11.36 -0.75
CA GLY A 421 -2.44 -11.83 0.35
C GLY A 421 -2.22 -11.02 1.64
N PRO A 422 -2.88 -11.40 2.75
CA PRO A 422 -2.86 -10.69 4.02
C PRO A 422 -1.54 -10.95 4.79
N ILE A 423 -0.41 -10.72 4.14
CA ILE A 423 0.93 -10.91 4.71
C ILE A 423 1.48 -9.60 5.25
N THR A 424 2.46 -9.69 6.15
CA THR A 424 3.20 -8.54 6.65
C THR A 424 4.68 -8.70 6.31
N VAL A 425 5.21 -7.75 5.54
CA VAL A 425 6.65 -7.63 5.28
C VAL A 425 7.19 -6.49 6.12
N ALA A 426 8.05 -6.79 7.08
CA ALA A 426 8.60 -5.83 8.01
C ALA A 426 10.07 -5.53 7.67
N VAL A 427 10.43 -4.26 7.52
CA VAL A 427 11.81 -3.77 7.52
C VAL A 427 12.03 -3.06 8.85
N ASP A 428 12.48 -3.83 9.86
CA ASP A 428 12.73 -3.29 11.20
C ASP A 428 14.12 -2.65 11.23
N LEU A 429 14.17 -1.33 11.24
CA LEU A 429 15.43 -0.58 11.25
C LEU A 429 16.28 -0.94 12.47
N ARG A 430 15.69 -1.39 13.59
CA ARG A 430 16.45 -1.85 14.78
C ARG A 430 17.25 -3.11 14.51
N SER A 431 16.80 -3.94 13.58
CA SER A 431 17.47 -5.19 13.23
C SER A 431 18.62 -4.97 12.24
N MET A 432 18.68 -3.80 11.59
CA MET A 432 19.71 -3.45 10.62
C MET A 432 21.05 -3.12 11.28
N ASP A 433 22.11 -3.12 10.47
CA ASP A 433 23.47 -2.89 10.96
C ASP A 433 23.68 -1.46 11.47
N ALA A 434 23.55 -1.28 12.79
CA ALA A 434 23.76 0.00 13.47
C ALA A 434 25.19 0.56 13.35
N PHE A 435 26.14 -0.22 12.81
CA PHE A 435 27.54 0.17 12.66
C PHE A 435 27.92 0.44 11.20
N ALA A 436 26.99 0.31 10.26
CA ALA A 436 27.21 0.68 8.87
C ALA A 436 27.29 2.20 8.69
N ASP A 437 27.87 2.65 7.59
CA ASP A 437 27.91 4.07 7.23
C ASP A 437 26.49 4.65 7.03
N ALA A 438 25.59 3.86 6.43
CA ALA A 438 24.20 4.19 6.18
C ALA A 438 23.32 2.93 6.11
N LEU A 439 22.03 3.08 6.38
CA LEU A 439 21.02 2.04 6.16
C LEU A 439 20.30 2.29 4.83
N ASN A 440 20.19 1.29 3.97
CA ASN A 440 19.53 1.41 2.66
C ASN A 440 18.31 0.49 2.60
N VAL A 441 17.13 1.06 2.39
CA VAL A 441 15.88 0.34 2.15
C VAL A 441 15.35 0.75 0.78
N THR A 442 15.29 -0.18 -0.16
CA THR A 442 14.94 0.13 -1.55
C THR A 442 13.83 -0.77 -2.06
N LEU A 443 12.81 -0.14 -2.66
CA LEU A 443 11.68 -0.78 -3.33
C LEU A 443 11.54 -0.20 -4.74
N ARG A 444 11.61 -1.07 -5.75
CA ARG A 444 11.47 -0.72 -7.16
C ARG A 444 10.47 -1.64 -7.82
N HIS A 445 9.54 -1.10 -8.61
CA HIS A 445 8.57 -1.89 -9.39
C HIS A 445 7.79 -2.93 -8.58
N CYS A 446 7.63 -2.71 -7.27
CA CYS A 446 6.98 -3.67 -6.38
C CYS A 446 5.46 -3.53 -6.43
N VAL A 447 4.75 -4.64 -6.22
CA VAL A 447 3.29 -4.68 -6.20
C VAL A 447 2.81 -5.19 -4.83
N LEU A 448 1.99 -4.42 -4.14
CA LEU A 448 1.31 -4.84 -2.91
C LEU A 448 -0.14 -5.20 -3.26
N ALA A 449 -0.55 -6.44 -3.04
CA ALA A 449 -1.85 -6.95 -3.46
C ALA A 449 -2.56 -7.76 -2.38
N GLY A 450 -3.89 -7.64 -2.34
CA GLY A 450 -4.74 -8.54 -1.54
C GLY A 450 -4.60 -8.37 -0.03
N GLY A 451 -4.45 -7.13 0.44
CA GLY A 451 -4.37 -6.84 1.87
C GLY A 451 -2.95 -6.87 2.47
N SER A 452 -1.92 -7.01 1.64
CA SER A 452 -0.53 -7.08 2.10
C SER A 452 -0.08 -5.80 2.79
N GLN A 453 0.71 -5.91 3.85
CA GLN A 453 1.24 -4.78 4.61
C GLN A 453 2.76 -4.73 4.52
N LEU A 454 3.32 -3.59 4.13
CA LEU A 454 4.76 -3.31 4.19
C LEU A 454 5.01 -2.36 5.35
N ARG A 455 5.72 -2.81 6.40
CA ARG A 455 6.01 -2.02 7.60
C ARG A 455 7.49 -1.66 7.65
N ILE A 456 7.85 -0.38 7.54
CA ILE A 456 9.24 0.10 7.63
C ILE A 456 9.37 0.97 8.88
N GLY A 457 10.40 0.77 9.68
CA GLY A 457 10.69 1.60 10.85
C GLY A 457 10.95 0.80 12.13
N GLY A 458 10.44 1.29 13.26
CA GLY A 458 10.51 0.56 14.55
C GLY A 458 11.40 1.18 15.62
N LEU A 459 12.01 2.34 15.35
CA LEU A 459 12.91 3.02 16.30
C LEU A 459 12.14 3.96 17.22
N SER A 460 12.56 4.02 18.50
CA SER A 460 12.23 5.14 19.37
C SER A 460 13.06 6.37 19.00
N GLU A 461 12.64 7.58 19.39
CA GLU A 461 13.41 8.81 19.09
C GLU A 461 14.86 8.74 19.60
N SER A 462 15.04 8.16 20.78
CA SER A 462 16.33 8.05 21.42
C SER A 462 17.21 6.95 20.79
N THR A 463 16.61 5.83 20.37
CA THR A 463 17.29 4.78 19.59
C THR A 463 17.69 5.31 18.20
N ALA A 464 16.82 6.09 17.55
CA ALA A 464 17.07 6.67 16.24
C ALA A 464 18.31 7.58 16.21
N ARG A 465 18.59 8.32 17.29
CA ARG A 465 19.82 9.14 17.43
C ARG A 465 21.11 8.31 17.46
N LEU A 466 21.02 7.04 17.85
CA LEU A 466 22.14 6.12 17.88
C LEU A 466 22.36 5.40 16.56
N MET A 467 21.36 5.42 15.66
CA MET A 467 21.42 4.75 14.37
C MET A 467 22.17 5.58 13.31
N PRO A 468 22.80 4.90 12.33
CA PRO A 468 23.27 5.57 11.13
C PRO A 468 22.07 6.09 10.32
N HIS A 469 22.33 7.07 9.46
CA HIS A 469 21.29 7.68 8.63
C HIS A 469 20.70 6.65 7.66
N ALA A 470 19.41 6.74 7.40
CA ALA A 470 18.66 5.78 6.59
C ALA A 470 18.17 6.40 5.27
N PHE A 471 18.36 5.69 4.18
CA PHE A 471 17.82 5.98 2.86
C PHE A 471 16.69 4.99 2.54
N VAL A 472 15.44 5.43 2.67
CA VAL A 472 14.26 4.65 2.31
C VAL A 472 13.74 5.15 0.96
N ASN A 473 13.89 4.37 -0.09
CA ASN A 473 13.55 4.76 -1.46
C ASN A 473 12.53 3.80 -2.07
N MET A 474 11.32 4.30 -2.30
CA MET A 474 10.19 3.59 -2.88
C MET A 474 9.83 4.24 -4.21
N THR A 475 10.08 3.53 -5.32
CA THR A 475 9.89 4.05 -6.68
C THR A 475 9.10 3.07 -7.53
N ASN A 476 8.15 3.58 -8.32
CA ASN A 476 7.29 2.76 -9.18
C ASN A 476 6.57 1.65 -8.40
N VAL A 477 6.11 1.96 -7.17
CA VAL A 477 5.37 1.00 -6.34
C VAL A 477 3.89 1.05 -6.70
N THR A 478 3.28 -0.10 -6.91
CA THR A 478 1.84 -0.23 -7.16
C THR A 478 1.19 -0.93 -5.97
N SER A 479 0.09 -0.40 -5.45
CA SER A 479 -0.71 -1.07 -4.42
C SER A 479 -2.15 -1.22 -4.87
N VAL A 480 -2.69 -2.43 -4.73
CA VAL A 480 -4.10 -2.79 -4.92
C VAL A 480 -4.57 -3.49 -3.65
N GLU A 481 -5.20 -2.73 -2.76
CA GLU A 481 -5.63 -3.14 -1.42
C GLU A 481 -4.48 -3.39 -0.43
N GLY A 482 -3.24 -3.05 -0.79
CA GLY A 482 -2.09 -3.12 0.12
C GLY A 482 -1.83 -1.81 0.87
N THR A 483 -1.14 -1.92 2.01
CA THR A 483 -0.85 -0.77 2.88
C THR A 483 0.65 -0.66 3.15
N ILE A 484 1.21 0.54 2.95
CA ILE A 484 2.56 0.88 3.40
C ILE A 484 2.44 1.55 4.78
N VAL A 485 3.22 1.10 5.75
CA VAL A 485 3.24 1.63 7.12
C VAL A 485 4.65 2.09 7.45
N LEU A 486 4.80 3.39 7.68
CA LEU A 486 6.02 3.98 8.22
C LEU A 486 5.79 4.26 9.69
N HIS A 487 6.66 3.75 10.57
CA HIS A 487 6.43 3.83 12.01
C HIS A 487 7.68 4.14 12.84
N GLY A 488 7.49 4.94 13.89
CA GLY A 488 8.56 5.36 14.80
C GLY A 488 9.46 6.49 14.25
N ALA A 489 10.59 6.71 14.89
CA ALA A 489 11.51 7.79 14.56
C ALA A 489 12.50 7.41 13.44
N MET A 490 12.69 8.29 12.47
CA MET A 490 13.75 8.13 11.47
C MET A 490 15.09 8.58 12.08
N PRO A 491 16.21 7.89 11.79
CA PRO A 491 17.53 8.33 12.25
C PRO A 491 17.86 9.75 11.77
N PRO A 492 18.68 10.52 12.49
CA PRO A 492 19.08 11.85 12.06
C PRO A 492 19.70 11.87 10.66
N ASN A 493 19.40 12.92 9.87
CA ASN A 493 19.92 13.09 8.50
C ASN A 493 19.48 12.03 7.49
N SER A 494 18.38 11.33 7.76
CA SER A 494 17.79 10.33 6.87
C SER A 494 17.02 10.95 5.70
N SER A 495 16.70 10.13 4.69
CA SER A 495 15.76 10.46 3.62
C SER A 495 14.77 9.35 3.35
N VAL A 496 13.49 9.70 3.22
CA VAL A 496 12.39 8.84 2.79
C VAL A 496 11.82 9.40 1.50
N LEU A 497 11.85 8.61 0.42
CA LEU A 497 11.32 8.97 -0.88
C LEU A 497 10.24 7.96 -1.29
N LEU A 498 9.05 8.46 -1.64
CA LEU A 498 8.00 7.72 -2.33
C LEU A 498 7.69 8.44 -3.64
N ALA A 499 8.08 7.86 -4.77
CA ALA A 499 7.98 8.51 -6.07
C ALA A 499 7.35 7.64 -7.16
N ASN A 500 6.69 8.27 -8.12
CA ASN A 500 6.17 7.63 -9.34
C ASN A 500 5.27 6.40 -9.04
N SER A 501 4.50 6.46 -7.95
CA SER A 501 3.81 5.30 -7.40
C SER A 501 2.29 5.44 -7.44
N THR A 502 1.58 4.32 -7.58
CA THR A 502 0.12 4.28 -7.62
C THR A 502 -0.39 3.41 -6.49
N LEU A 503 -0.96 4.02 -5.46
CA LEU A 503 -1.41 3.32 -4.27
C LEU A 503 -2.92 3.38 -4.14
N ARG A 504 -3.58 2.22 -4.17
CA ARG A 504 -5.03 2.09 -4.02
C ARG A 504 -5.37 1.18 -2.86
N ALA A 505 -6.30 1.62 -2.02
CA ALA A 505 -6.88 0.79 -0.97
C ALA A 505 -8.37 1.10 -0.78
N THR A 506 -9.10 0.12 -0.29
CA THR A 506 -10.50 0.25 0.09
C THR A 506 -10.71 -0.23 1.52
N VAL A 507 -11.78 0.25 2.16
CA VAL A 507 -12.16 -0.16 3.53
C VAL A 507 -12.39 -1.69 3.62
N GLY A 508 -12.84 -2.32 2.54
CA GLY A 508 -13.06 -3.77 2.48
C GLY A 508 -11.80 -4.59 2.18
N GLY A 509 -10.86 -4.06 1.39
CA GLY A 509 -9.67 -4.79 0.95
C GLY A 509 -8.45 -4.62 1.87
N SER A 510 -8.25 -3.43 2.45
CA SER A 510 -7.16 -3.20 3.40
C SER A 510 -7.34 -4.09 4.64
N GLN A 511 -6.22 -4.67 5.11
CA GLN A 511 -6.16 -5.47 6.35
C GLN A 511 -5.49 -4.71 7.49
N TYR A 512 -5.29 -3.40 7.33
CA TYR A 512 -4.72 -2.59 8.38
C TYR A 512 -5.70 -2.44 9.55
N VAL A 513 -5.20 -2.67 10.77
CA VAL A 513 -5.96 -2.50 12.01
C VAL A 513 -5.33 -1.35 12.80
N PRO A 514 -6.08 -0.28 13.12
CA PRO A 514 -5.57 0.82 13.94
C PRO A 514 -5.06 0.35 15.30
N ALA A 515 -3.90 0.87 15.70
CA ALA A 515 -3.30 0.59 17.00
C ALA A 515 -3.71 1.60 18.09
N THR A 516 -4.33 2.71 17.69
CA THR A 516 -4.76 3.79 18.60
C THR A 516 -5.81 3.29 19.61
N PRO A 517 -5.61 3.50 20.92
CA PRO A 517 -6.57 3.09 21.95
C PRO A 517 -7.98 3.63 21.68
N GLY A 518 -8.99 2.76 21.85
CA GLY A 518 -10.40 3.10 21.62
C GLY A 518 -10.86 3.06 20.15
N HIS A 519 -9.96 2.87 19.19
CA HIS A 519 -10.28 2.84 17.75
C HIS A 519 -9.98 1.49 17.08
N ALA A 520 -9.75 0.44 17.89
CA ALA A 520 -9.40 -0.90 17.39
C ALA A 520 -10.52 -1.58 16.59
N GLU A 521 -11.78 -1.17 16.79
CA GLU A 521 -12.93 -1.68 16.03
C GLU A 521 -13.17 -0.89 14.72
N SER A 522 -12.51 0.26 14.55
CA SER A 522 -12.66 1.09 13.37
C SER A 522 -11.90 0.48 12.19
N ARG A 523 -12.60 0.31 11.06
CA ARG A 523 -11.98 -0.12 9.79
C ARG A 523 -11.77 1.08 8.86
N TYR A 524 -10.52 1.29 8.49
CA TYR A 524 -10.11 2.26 7.47
C TYR A 524 -9.47 1.51 6.29
N GLY A 525 -9.48 2.14 5.11
CA GLY A 525 -8.82 1.62 3.91
C GLY A 525 -7.52 2.33 3.54
N PRO A 526 -6.49 2.43 4.41
CA PRO A 526 -5.32 3.26 4.11
C PRO A 526 -4.38 2.64 3.10
N ALA A 527 -3.92 3.48 2.18
CA ALA A 527 -2.82 3.17 1.27
C ALA A 527 -1.46 3.43 1.94
N LEU A 528 -1.38 4.48 2.75
CA LEU A 528 -0.22 4.84 3.57
C LEU A 528 -0.64 5.07 5.02
N VAL A 529 0.18 4.59 5.95
CA VAL A 529 0.03 4.86 7.38
C VAL A 529 1.31 5.47 7.92
N LEU A 530 1.17 6.58 8.65
CA LEU A 530 2.24 7.26 9.38
C LEU A 530 1.99 7.09 10.88
N ASP A 531 2.72 6.17 11.49
CA ASP A 531 2.44 5.68 12.83
C ASP A 531 3.55 6.08 13.82
N GLY A 532 3.34 7.20 14.52
CA GLY A 532 4.29 7.78 15.46
C GLY A 532 5.54 8.31 14.76
N VAL A 533 5.42 8.76 13.51
CA VAL A 533 6.56 9.16 12.67
C VAL A 533 7.21 10.43 13.23
N ARG A 534 8.52 10.33 13.54
CA ARG A 534 9.35 11.47 13.95
C ARG A 534 10.49 11.68 12.97
N LEU A 535 10.50 12.82 12.31
CA LEU A 535 11.57 13.26 11.42
C LEU A 535 12.54 14.14 12.23
N LEU A 536 13.81 13.74 12.26
CA LEU A 536 14.89 14.43 12.98
C LEU A 536 15.96 14.82 11.96
N SER A 537 16.01 16.08 11.53
CA SER A 537 16.84 16.49 10.38
C SER A 537 16.64 15.59 9.15
N THR A 538 15.43 15.05 8.98
CA THR A 538 15.10 14.02 7.99
C THR A 538 14.26 14.64 6.88
N ARG A 539 14.47 14.17 5.64
CA ARG A 539 13.68 14.56 4.48
C ARG A 539 12.68 13.46 4.13
N PHE A 540 11.39 13.75 4.16
CA PHE A 540 10.33 12.89 3.65
C PHE A 540 9.75 13.53 2.41
N VAL A 541 9.79 12.84 1.27
CA VAL A 541 9.30 13.33 0.00
C VAL A 541 8.37 12.30 -0.63
N MET A 542 7.11 12.69 -0.81
CA MET A 542 6.19 12.00 -1.68
C MET A 542 6.04 12.83 -2.96
N THR A 543 6.33 12.25 -4.12
CA THR A 543 6.23 13.00 -5.39
C THR A 543 5.70 12.18 -6.56
N ARG A 544 5.00 12.84 -7.50
CA ARG A 544 4.50 12.22 -8.75
C ARG A 544 3.75 10.91 -8.51
N SER A 545 2.93 10.89 -7.47
CA SER A 545 2.27 9.68 -7.00
C SER A 545 0.76 9.88 -6.90
N THR A 546 0.03 8.81 -7.19
CA THR A 546 -1.44 8.79 -7.15
C THR A 546 -1.92 7.94 -5.99
N LEU A 547 -2.75 8.49 -5.11
CA LEU A 547 -3.35 7.77 -4.00
C LEU A 547 -4.87 7.70 -4.18
N ALA A 548 -5.46 6.51 -4.06
CA ALA A 548 -6.89 6.29 -4.22
C ALA A 548 -7.45 5.51 -3.01
N CYS A 549 -8.53 6.04 -2.43
CA CYS A 549 -9.19 5.45 -1.27
C CYS A 549 -10.71 5.33 -1.52
N GLY A 550 -11.26 4.11 -1.45
CA GLY A 550 -12.70 3.85 -1.56
C GLY A 550 -13.35 3.23 -0.30
N GLY A 551 -14.55 3.68 0.05
CA GLY A 551 -15.36 3.21 1.18
C GLY A 551 -15.82 4.37 2.08
N GLU A 552 -16.88 4.14 2.87
CA GLU A 552 -17.53 5.16 3.69
C GLU A 552 -16.60 5.81 4.74
N LEU A 553 -15.66 5.05 5.29
CA LEU A 553 -14.66 5.51 6.26
C LEU A 553 -13.24 5.49 5.66
N CYS A 554 -13.07 5.97 4.42
CA CYS A 554 -11.77 5.89 3.76
C CYS A 554 -10.85 7.05 4.13
N ALA A 555 -9.60 6.73 4.49
CA ALA A 555 -8.51 7.69 4.67
C ALA A 555 -7.31 7.24 3.83
N ALA A 556 -6.91 8.01 2.81
CA ALA A 556 -5.80 7.60 1.92
C ALA A 556 -4.48 7.49 2.70
N ILE A 557 -4.25 8.45 3.58
CA ILE A 557 -3.15 8.50 4.56
C ILE A 557 -3.77 8.49 5.96
N LEU A 558 -3.41 7.51 6.77
CA LEU A 558 -3.80 7.45 8.18
C LEU A 558 -2.61 7.87 9.05
N VAL A 559 -2.85 8.73 10.03
CA VAL A 559 -1.83 9.16 10.99
C VAL A 559 -2.21 8.64 12.38
N GLU A 560 -1.30 7.93 13.02
CA GLU A 560 -1.47 7.41 14.38
C GLU A 560 -0.32 7.88 15.26
N ARG A 561 -0.56 8.06 16.56
CA ARG A 561 0.45 8.43 17.57
C ARG A 561 1.28 9.70 17.22
N GLY A 562 0.71 10.57 16.37
CA GLY A 562 1.23 11.87 15.97
C GLY A 562 2.30 11.84 14.86
N LEU A 563 2.41 12.97 14.15
CA LEU A 563 3.43 13.24 13.13
C LEU A 563 4.30 14.43 13.57
N GLY A 564 5.59 14.17 13.79
CA GLY A 564 6.55 15.19 14.23
C GLY A 564 7.62 15.48 13.18
N VAL A 565 7.75 16.74 12.78
CA VAL A 565 8.77 17.24 11.85
C VAL A 565 9.67 18.21 12.62
N ASN A 566 10.87 17.77 13.02
CA ASN A 566 11.73 18.50 13.94
C ASN A 566 13.21 18.60 13.49
N LEU A 567 13.96 19.54 14.05
CA LEU A 567 15.40 19.72 13.82
C LEU A 567 15.75 19.97 12.34
N SER A 568 15.16 21.00 11.72
CA SER A 568 15.35 21.32 10.30
C SER A 568 14.98 20.16 9.36
N SER A 569 13.93 19.42 9.71
CA SER A 569 13.36 18.37 8.84
C SER A 569 12.48 18.96 7.75
N ALA A 570 12.21 18.16 6.72
CA ALA A 570 11.36 18.51 5.60
C ALA A 570 10.34 17.39 5.33
N PHE A 571 9.06 17.72 5.27
CA PHE A 571 8.01 16.83 4.74
C PHE A 571 7.40 17.49 3.50
N TYR A 572 7.49 16.83 2.35
CA TYR A 572 6.99 17.32 1.08
C TYR A 572 6.03 16.33 0.45
N MET A 573 4.89 16.84 -0.01
CA MET A 573 3.99 16.17 -0.93
C MET A 573 3.86 17.02 -2.18
N ASP A 574 4.46 16.58 -3.27
CA ASP A 574 4.68 17.37 -4.49
C ASP A 574 4.19 16.65 -5.73
N ASN A 575 3.38 17.30 -6.57
CA ASN A 575 2.88 16.68 -7.81
C ASN A 575 2.12 15.36 -7.55
N CYS A 576 1.35 15.33 -6.46
CA CYS A 576 0.56 14.16 -6.06
C CYS A 576 -0.91 14.36 -6.38
N ALA A 577 -1.56 13.30 -6.88
CA ALA A 577 -3.01 13.27 -7.09
C ALA A 577 -3.64 12.35 -6.06
N VAL A 578 -4.57 12.86 -5.23
CA VAL A 578 -5.24 12.04 -4.22
C VAL A 578 -6.75 12.08 -4.41
N ARG A 579 -7.35 10.90 -4.51
CA ARG A 579 -8.79 10.72 -4.58
C ARG A 579 -9.24 9.87 -3.41
N SER A 580 -10.03 10.45 -2.51
CA SER A 580 -10.62 9.74 -1.37
C SER A 580 -12.11 9.99 -1.31
N GLN A 581 -12.87 9.04 -0.77
CA GLN A 581 -14.30 9.26 -0.50
C GLN A 581 -14.53 10.14 0.73
N THR A 582 -13.67 10.05 1.74
CA THR A 582 -13.87 10.71 3.04
C THR A 582 -12.69 11.63 3.38
N HIS A 583 -11.53 11.07 3.73
CA HIS A 583 -10.36 11.82 4.19
C HIS A 583 -9.16 11.57 3.28
N VAL A 584 -8.37 12.60 2.99
CA VAL A 584 -7.04 12.44 2.37
C VAL A 584 -6.03 12.04 3.44
N MET A 585 -5.94 12.80 4.52
CA MET A 585 -5.09 12.54 5.67
C MET A 585 -5.93 12.60 6.95
N TYR A 586 -6.04 11.49 7.67
CA TYR A 586 -6.86 11.41 8.87
C TYR A 586 -6.02 11.00 10.07
N ALA A 587 -5.96 11.83 11.10
CA ALA A 587 -5.21 11.54 12.31
C ALA A 587 -6.12 11.05 13.43
N LEU A 588 -5.93 9.80 13.85
CA LEU A 588 -6.70 9.20 14.96
C LEU A 588 -6.22 9.78 16.29
N ALA A 589 -6.94 10.78 16.82
CA ALA A 589 -6.61 11.48 18.07
C ALA A 589 -5.12 11.87 18.16
N SER A 590 -4.58 12.34 17.03
CA SER A 590 -3.14 12.50 16.82
C SER A 590 -2.82 13.90 16.32
N ASP A 591 -1.65 14.42 16.70
CA ASP A 591 -1.25 15.80 16.45
C ASP A 591 -0.21 15.92 15.32
N LEU A 592 -0.21 17.07 14.65
CA LEU A 592 0.86 17.50 13.75
C LEU A 592 1.74 18.53 14.45
N ARG A 593 3.05 18.26 14.54
CA ARG A 593 4.02 19.21 15.12
C ARG A 593 5.18 19.47 14.18
N VAL A 594 5.30 20.71 13.70
CA VAL A 594 6.40 21.20 12.87
C VAL A 594 7.23 22.17 13.70
N SER A 595 8.46 21.80 14.05
CA SER A 595 9.29 22.58 14.98
C SER A 595 10.77 22.63 14.63
N GLY A 596 11.51 23.56 15.26
CA GLY A 596 12.98 23.61 15.18
C GLY A 596 13.49 23.94 13.79
N GLY A 597 12.90 24.94 13.12
CA GLY A 597 13.29 25.36 11.78
C GLY A 597 12.92 24.37 10.68
N SER A 598 11.83 23.63 10.83
CA SER A 598 11.41 22.58 9.89
C SER A 598 10.35 23.06 8.89
N VAL A 599 10.12 22.28 7.84
CA VAL A 599 9.14 22.58 6.77
C VAL A 599 8.17 21.42 6.59
N PHE A 600 6.88 21.73 6.53
CA PHE A 600 5.83 20.85 6.01
C PHE A 600 5.19 21.52 4.80
N SER A 601 5.27 20.88 3.63
CA SER A 601 4.85 21.45 2.35
C SER A 601 3.93 20.50 1.59
N ILE A 602 2.80 21.03 1.13
CA ILE A 602 1.94 20.41 0.13
C ILE A 602 1.96 21.32 -1.09
N GLN A 603 2.41 20.84 -2.23
CA GLN A 603 2.60 21.66 -3.40
C GLN A 603 2.32 20.93 -4.71
N ASN A 604 1.95 21.68 -5.76
CA ASN A 604 1.70 21.16 -7.10
C ASN A 604 0.72 19.97 -7.13
N SER A 605 -0.18 19.85 -6.15
CA SER A 605 -0.97 18.64 -5.91
C SER A 605 -2.44 18.83 -6.24
N SER A 606 -3.15 17.73 -6.50
CA SER A 606 -4.59 17.76 -6.77
C SER A 606 -5.34 16.78 -5.85
N TRP A 607 -6.25 17.29 -5.04
CA TRP A 607 -7.00 16.49 -4.08
C TRP A 607 -8.50 16.52 -4.35
N ILE A 608 -9.12 15.35 -4.32
CA ILE A 608 -10.56 15.16 -4.49
C ILE A 608 -11.07 14.35 -3.29
N ALA A 609 -11.89 14.99 -2.45
CA ALA A 609 -12.55 14.35 -1.30
C ALA A 609 -13.95 14.96 -1.10
N PRO A 610 -14.95 14.51 -1.89
CA PRO A 610 -16.26 15.12 -1.94
C PRO A 610 -17.19 14.55 -0.85
N SER A 611 -16.75 14.50 0.42
CA SER A 611 -17.64 14.08 1.49
C SER A 611 -18.84 15.03 1.60
N ILE A 612 -20.02 14.45 1.83
CA ILE A 612 -21.29 15.17 2.06
C ILE A 612 -21.48 15.52 3.55
N ASN A 613 -20.71 14.91 4.45
CA ASN A 613 -20.91 15.06 5.88
C ASN A 613 -20.30 16.38 6.37
N MET A 614 -21.10 17.17 7.09
CA MET A 614 -20.57 18.32 7.82
C MET A 614 -19.58 17.83 8.87
N TYR A 615 -18.48 18.56 9.02
CA TYR A 615 -17.35 18.25 9.91
C TYR A 615 -16.41 17.13 9.47
N GLU A 616 -16.52 16.61 8.25
CA GLU A 616 -15.49 15.73 7.68
C GLU A 616 -14.55 16.51 6.75
N SER A 617 -13.26 16.52 7.07
CA SER A 617 -12.25 17.31 6.34
C SER A 617 -11.31 16.44 5.50
N ALA A 618 -10.62 17.05 4.54
CA ALA A 618 -9.60 16.35 3.78
C ALA A 618 -8.39 15.99 4.65
N CYS A 619 -7.99 16.88 5.55
CA CYS A 619 -6.85 16.73 6.44
C CYS A 619 -7.28 17.02 7.88
N GLU A 620 -7.32 16.01 8.74
CA GLU A 620 -7.79 16.16 10.13
C GLU A 620 -6.71 15.82 11.15
N PHE A 621 -6.51 16.71 12.12
CA PHE A 621 -5.60 16.52 13.25
C PHE A 621 -6.27 16.89 14.59
N GLY A 622 -5.75 16.36 15.70
CA GLY A 622 -6.05 16.84 17.04
C GLY A 622 -5.54 18.28 17.19
N ASP A 623 -4.26 18.44 17.47
CA ASP A 623 -3.59 19.74 17.49
C ASP A 623 -2.61 19.91 16.32
N VAL A 624 -2.55 21.13 15.78
CA VAL A 624 -1.54 21.53 14.78
C VAL A 624 -0.65 22.61 15.37
N VAL A 625 0.64 22.34 15.49
CA VAL A 625 1.62 23.25 16.08
C VAL A 625 2.76 23.52 15.11
N VAL A 626 2.97 24.79 14.77
CA VAL A 626 4.10 25.29 13.96
C VAL A 626 4.93 26.24 14.83
N ALA A 627 6.15 25.82 15.19
CA ALA A 627 6.94 26.51 16.22
C ALA A 627 8.43 26.66 15.89
N GLY A 628 9.10 27.61 16.53
CA GLY A 628 10.56 27.73 16.49
C GLY A 628 11.11 28.00 15.08
N GLY A 629 10.56 29.00 14.40
CA GLY A 629 10.97 29.43 13.07
C GLY A 629 10.68 28.40 11.98
N SER A 630 9.59 27.64 12.10
CA SER A 630 9.21 26.59 11.15
C SER A 630 8.14 27.07 10.16
N VAL A 631 7.93 26.32 9.09
CA VAL A 631 7.00 26.68 8.01
C VAL A 631 6.00 25.56 7.74
N LEU A 632 4.72 25.91 7.64
CA LEU A 632 3.65 25.08 7.09
C LEU A 632 3.12 25.78 5.83
N GLN A 633 3.32 25.19 4.66
CA GLN A 633 2.93 25.82 3.39
C GLN A 633 2.08 24.90 2.49
N ILE A 634 1.12 25.52 1.82
CA ILE A 634 0.24 24.89 0.83
C ILE A 634 0.27 25.75 -0.43
N MET A 635 0.78 25.20 -1.52
CA MET A 635 1.15 26.00 -2.69
C MET A 635 0.74 25.37 -4.03
N SER A 636 0.36 26.18 -5.01
CA SER A 636 0.22 25.74 -6.42
C SER A 636 -0.67 24.49 -6.59
N SER A 637 -1.69 24.33 -5.75
CA SER A 637 -2.46 23.08 -5.64
C SER A 637 -3.96 23.30 -5.88
N THR A 638 -4.64 22.24 -6.29
CA THR A 638 -6.08 22.24 -6.57
C THR A 638 -6.82 21.31 -5.61
N PHE A 639 -7.88 21.81 -4.98
CA PHE A 639 -8.61 21.08 -3.95
C PHE A 639 -10.10 21.07 -4.26
N ARG A 640 -10.69 19.88 -4.46
CA ARG A 640 -12.14 19.67 -4.63
C ARG A 640 -12.70 18.88 -3.47
N LEU A 641 -13.16 19.58 -2.44
CA LEU A 641 -13.41 19.02 -1.13
C LEU A 641 -14.84 19.28 -0.65
N GLY A 642 -15.28 18.48 0.32
CA GLY A 642 -16.54 18.67 1.05
C GLY A 642 -16.48 19.86 2.01
N PHE A 643 -16.20 19.59 3.29
CA PHE A 643 -16.31 20.59 4.36
C PHE A 643 -15.06 21.46 4.54
N ALA A 644 -13.89 20.88 4.81
CA ALA A 644 -12.67 21.65 5.02
C ALA A 644 -11.42 21.02 4.39
N MET A 645 -10.42 21.83 4.05
CA MET A 645 -9.09 21.32 3.66
C MET A 645 -8.31 20.84 4.88
N LEU A 646 -8.12 21.69 5.89
CA LEU A 646 -7.50 21.33 7.18
C LEU A 646 -8.50 21.53 8.31
N MET A 647 -8.68 20.51 9.15
CA MET A 647 -9.42 20.59 10.41
C MET A 647 -8.51 20.28 11.60
N ALA A 648 -8.62 21.09 12.65
CA ALA A 648 -7.90 20.87 13.91
C ALA A 648 -8.71 21.34 15.13
N ASN A 649 -8.43 20.79 16.31
CA ASN A 649 -8.93 21.33 17.57
C ASN A 649 -8.23 22.62 17.97
N THR A 650 -6.90 22.66 17.81
CA THR A 650 -6.13 23.88 17.99
C THR A 650 -5.12 24.07 16.87
N LEU A 651 -4.89 25.32 16.50
CA LEU A 651 -3.84 25.71 15.55
C LEU A 651 -2.94 26.75 16.21
N THR A 652 -1.72 26.38 16.55
CA THR A 652 -0.75 27.26 17.21
C THR A 652 0.44 27.55 16.30
N VAL A 653 0.65 28.83 15.97
CA VAL A 653 1.81 29.30 15.18
C VAL A 653 2.63 30.27 16.05
N THR A 654 3.85 29.88 16.42
CA THR A 654 4.65 30.60 17.43
C THR A 654 6.15 30.59 17.11
N GLY A 655 6.94 31.38 17.85
CA GLY A 655 8.39 31.43 17.70
C GLY A 655 8.86 31.91 16.32
N GLY A 656 8.20 32.92 15.74
CA GLY A 656 8.54 33.46 14.41
C GLY A 656 8.29 32.48 13.27
N SER A 657 7.28 31.61 13.39
CA SER A 657 6.92 30.62 12.37
C SER A 657 6.01 31.20 11.29
N TRP A 658 5.85 30.48 10.19
CA TRP A 658 5.14 30.96 9.01
C TRP A 658 4.10 29.95 8.49
N LEU A 659 2.84 30.39 8.38
CA LEU A 659 1.75 29.65 7.74
C LEU A 659 1.46 30.27 6.38
N VAL A 660 1.45 29.48 5.31
CA VAL A 660 1.35 29.99 3.93
C VAL A 660 0.31 29.23 3.12
N HIS A 661 -0.56 29.98 2.45
CA HIS A 661 -1.43 29.48 1.37
C HIS A 661 -1.17 30.33 0.13
N ARG A 662 -0.58 29.75 -0.91
CA ARG A 662 -0.18 30.47 -2.13
C ARG A 662 -0.61 29.80 -3.43
N ASP A 663 -1.11 30.53 -4.41
CA ASP A 663 -1.37 30.04 -5.77
C ASP A 663 -2.29 28.79 -5.81
N ASN A 664 -3.26 28.69 -4.90
CA ASN A 664 -4.14 27.51 -4.84
C ASN A 664 -5.52 27.79 -5.41
N GLU A 665 -6.16 26.73 -5.92
CA GLU A 665 -7.60 26.71 -6.21
C GLU A 665 -8.31 25.85 -5.15
N PHE A 666 -9.06 26.49 -4.26
CA PHE A 666 -9.86 25.82 -3.24
C PHE A 666 -11.33 25.77 -3.65
N ARG A 667 -11.88 24.57 -3.76
CA ARG A 667 -13.32 24.32 -3.85
C ARG A 667 -13.75 23.60 -2.57
N THR A 668 -14.09 24.37 -1.55
CA THR A 668 -14.40 23.85 -0.20
C THR A 668 -15.19 24.88 0.61
N ALA A 669 -15.85 24.47 1.70
CA ALA A 669 -16.51 25.40 2.61
C ALA A 669 -15.50 26.17 3.48
N TYR A 670 -14.45 25.50 3.97
CA TYR A 670 -13.39 26.11 4.77
C TYR A 670 -12.00 25.68 4.30
N VAL A 671 -11.06 26.60 4.14
CA VAL A 671 -9.65 26.21 3.96
C VAL A 671 -9.10 25.66 5.28
N VAL A 672 -9.25 26.39 6.38
CA VAL A 672 -8.82 25.98 7.73
C VAL A 672 -9.99 26.01 8.70
N TYR A 673 -10.41 24.88 9.23
CA TYR A 673 -11.47 24.80 10.24
C TYR A 673 -10.88 24.45 11.61
N VAL A 674 -10.90 25.41 12.53
CA VAL A 674 -10.46 25.17 13.91
C VAL A 674 -11.68 25.06 14.83
N THR A 675 -11.77 23.97 15.59
CA THR A 675 -12.85 23.80 16.57
C THR A 675 -12.61 24.68 17.80
N ASN A 676 -13.68 25.03 18.53
CA ASN A 676 -13.59 25.73 19.82
C ASN A 676 -12.77 27.03 19.84
N TYR A 677 -12.67 27.75 18.71
CA TYR A 677 -11.90 29.01 18.60
C TYR A 677 -10.40 28.87 18.96
N GLY A 678 -9.83 27.67 18.84
CA GLY A 678 -8.48 27.31 19.32
C GLY A 678 -7.29 27.80 18.48
N MET A 679 -7.41 28.90 17.73
CA MET A 679 -6.33 29.40 16.86
C MET A 679 -5.50 30.50 17.56
N VAL A 680 -4.17 30.34 17.58
CA VAL A 680 -3.22 31.18 18.33
C VAL A 680 -1.99 31.53 17.49
N PHE A 681 -1.69 32.82 17.38
CA PHE A 681 -0.46 33.36 16.76
C PHE A 681 0.34 34.18 17.76
N ARG A 682 1.63 33.87 17.94
CA ARG A 682 2.54 34.53 18.89
C ARG A 682 3.93 34.77 18.30
N ASP A 683 4.74 35.56 19.03
CA ASP A 683 6.16 35.79 18.76
C ASP A 683 6.48 36.24 17.32
N ARG A 684 5.69 37.18 16.78
CA ARG A 684 5.85 37.70 15.40
C ARG A 684 5.71 36.61 14.32
N SER A 685 4.91 35.58 14.59
CA SER A 685 4.55 34.59 13.58
C SER A 685 3.58 35.17 12.56
N VAL A 686 3.68 34.70 11.31
CA VAL A 686 3.00 35.29 10.16
C VAL A 686 2.06 34.28 9.49
N TRP A 687 0.91 34.76 9.03
CA TRP A 687 0.03 34.03 8.10
C TRP A 687 -0.06 34.78 6.77
N SER A 688 0.41 34.16 5.69
CA SER A 688 0.34 34.72 4.34
C SER A 688 -0.72 33.98 3.51
N ILE A 689 -1.68 34.73 2.96
CA ILE A 689 -2.75 34.25 2.10
C ILE A 689 -2.60 34.98 0.76
N LEU A 690 -2.07 34.31 -0.25
CA LEU A 690 -1.55 34.94 -1.47
C LEU A 690 -2.09 34.25 -2.72
N TYR A 691 -2.64 35.00 -3.67
CA TYR A 691 -2.97 34.49 -5.01
C TYR A 691 -3.86 33.22 -5.03
N ASN A 692 -4.77 33.08 -4.05
CA ASN A 692 -5.66 31.93 -3.99
C ASN A 692 -7.01 32.25 -4.64
N ASN A 693 -7.60 31.25 -5.29
CA ASN A 693 -8.97 31.29 -5.80
C ASN A 693 -9.85 30.37 -4.94
N LEU A 694 -10.84 30.94 -4.28
CA LEU A 694 -11.77 30.24 -3.40
C LEU A 694 -13.16 30.19 -4.03
N THR A 695 -13.69 28.99 -4.21
CA THR A 695 -15.01 28.73 -4.78
C THR A 695 -15.77 27.68 -3.97
N TYR A 696 -17.03 27.47 -4.32
CA TYR A 696 -17.91 26.54 -3.62
C TYR A 696 -17.36 25.10 -3.62
N GLY A 697 -17.35 24.49 -2.45
CA GLY A 697 -17.16 23.05 -2.29
C GLY A 697 -18.33 22.25 -2.85
N SER A 698 -18.15 20.93 -2.99
CA SER A 698 -19.11 20.04 -3.67
C SER A 698 -20.56 20.14 -3.16
N TYR A 699 -20.76 20.53 -1.90
CA TYR A 699 -22.07 20.62 -1.25
C TYR A 699 -22.26 21.89 -0.42
N SER A 700 -21.42 22.90 -0.60
CA SER A 700 -21.49 24.15 0.16
C SER A 700 -21.96 25.31 -0.70
N THR A 701 -22.76 26.20 -0.12
CA THR A 701 -23.18 27.47 -0.76
C THR A 701 -22.33 28.66 -0.33
N PHE A 702 -21.27 28.42 0.45
CA PHE A 702 -20.33 29.43 0.91
C PHE A 702 -18.90 28.88 0.88
N THR A 703 -17.93 29.78 0.94
CA THR A 703 -16.51 29.44 1.08
C THR A 703 -15.86 30.47 2.00
N CYS A 704 -15.03 30.02 2.94
CA CYS A 704 -14.34 30.85 3.91
C CYS A 704 -12.89 30.40 4.04
N MET A 705 -12.01 31.32 4.41
CA MET A 705 -10.63 30.94 4.74
C MET A 705 -10.59 30.19 6.08
N THR A 706 -11.35 30.65 7.06
CA THR A 706 -11.35 30.04 8.40
C THR A 706 -12.73 29.97 9.07
N SER A 707 -12.87 29.06 10.04
CA SER A 707 -13.96 29.12 11.02
C SER A 707 -13.83 30.36 11.91
N ASN A 708 -14.92 30.71 12.61
CA ASN A 708 -14.90 31.83 13.55
C ASN A 708 -13.79 31.65 14.59
N TRP A 709 -12.97 32.69 14.76
CA TRP A 709 -11.90 32.70 15.75
C TRP A 709 -11.77 34.09 16.37
N SER A 710 -11.58 34.12 17.69
CA SER A 710 -11.33 35.34 18.45
C SER A 710 -9.95 35.21 19.09
N PRO A 711 -8.93 35.92 18.60
CA PRO A 711 -7.58 35.84 19.14
C PRO A 711 -7.57 36.15 20.65
N PRO A 712 -6.83 35.39 21.49
CA PRO A 712 -6.56 35.75 22.88
C PRO A 712 -6.03 37.19 23.01
N SER A 713 -6.30 37.86 24.13
CA SER A 713 -5.97 39.28 24.33
C SER A 713 -4.46 39.59 24.23
N ASP A 714 -3.60 38.60 24.47
CA ASP A 714 -2.14 38.65 24.34
C ASP A 714 -1.63 38.27 22.93
N SER A 715 -2.49 37.73 22.07
CA SER A 715 -2.13 37.39 20.69
C SER A 715 -2.29 38.59 19.75
N ARG A 716 -1.35 38.72 18.81
CA ARG A 716 -1.31 39.77 17.79
C ARG A 716 -0.88 39.12 16.47
N PRO A 717 -1.80 38.41 15.78
CA PRO A 717 -1.46 37.76 14.52
C PRO A 717 -1.03 38.82 13.50
N THR A 718 0.00 38.50 12.72
CA THR A 718 0.38 39.29 11.55
C THR A 718 -0.11 38.52 10.32
N ILE A 719 -1.12 39.06 9.63
CA ILE A 719 -1.78 38.40 8.50
C ILE A 719 -1.64 39.28 7.26
N TYR A 720 -1.19 38.68 6.15
CA TYR A 720 -1.09 39.32 4.84
C TYR A 720 -2.06 38.68 3.86
N GLY A 721 -2.78 39.53 3.12
CA GLY A 721 -3.67 39.15 2.03
C GLY A 721 -3.23 39.80 0.74
N VAL A 722 -2.95 39.03 -0.32
CA VAL A 722 -2.51 39.57 -1.62
C VAL A 722 -3.23 38.85 -2.74
N CYS A 723 -3.96 39.59 -3.57
CA CYS A 723 -4.55 39.10 -4.81
C CYS A 723 -5.37 37.79 -4.69
N ASN A 724 -6.16 37.65 -3.63
CA ASN A 724 -7.06 36.50 -3.50
C ASN A 724 -8.40 36.80 -4.18
N GLU A 725 -9.03 35.77 -4.73
CA GLU A 725 -10.37 35.82 -5.32
C GLU A 725 -11.29 34.89 -4.55
N ALA A 726 -12.51 35.34 -4.27
CA ALA A 726 -13.58 34.54 -3.70
C ALA A 726 -14.82 34.64 -4.61
N ILE A 727 -15.33 33.49 -5.04
CA ILE A 727 -16.56 33.39 -5.86
C ILE A 727 -16.46 34.29 -7.12
N GLY A 728 -15.29 34.26 -7.77
CA GLY A 728 -15.03 35.02 -9.00
C GLY A 728 -14.91 36.54 -8.83
N SER A 729 -14.77 37.03 -7.59
CA SER A 729 -14.52 38.46 -7.30
C SER A 729 -13.24 38.61 -6.46
N PRO A 730 -12.42 39.67 -6.70
CA PRO A 730 -11.27 39.97 -5.84
C PRO A 730 -11.71 40.26 -4.39
N VAL A 731 -11.00 39.68 -3.42
CA VAL A 731 -11.30 39.87 -2.00
C VAL A 731 -10.80 41.22 -1.53
N THR A 732 -11.73 42.06 -1.08
CA THR A 732 -11.40 43.40 -0.55
C THR A 732 -11.63 43.50 0.95
N ASP A 733 -12.59 42.72 1.48
CA ASP A 733 -12.87 42.64 2.91
C ASP A 733 -12.71 41.19 3.41
N TYR A 734 -11.53 40.87 3.95
CA TYR A 734 -11.24 39.53 4.49
C TYR A 734 -12.09 39.16 5.70
N GLN A 735 -12.66 40.14 6.41
CA GLN A 735 -13.50 39.88 7.57
C GLN A 735 -14.86 39.34 7.14
N GLU A 736 -15.53 40.02 6.20
CA GLU A 736 -16.86 39.62 5.73
C GLU A 736 -16.80 38.51 4.66
N GLU A 737 -15.83 38.55 3.75
CA GLU A 737 -15.79 37.62 2.60
C GLU A 737 -15.12 36.28 2.94
N LEU A 738 -14.11 36.29 3.84
CA LEU A 738 -13.29 35.11 4.16
C LEU A 738 -13.33 34.70 5.64
N ASN A 739 -14.15 35.39 6.45
CA ASN A 739 -14.35 35.12 7.87
C ASN A 739 -13.09 35.25 8.73
N ILE A 740 -12.17 36.15 8.37
CA ILE A 740 -10.98 36.45 9.17
C ILE A 740 -11.30 37.58 10.14
N GLY A 741 -11.73 37.24 11.36
CA GLY A 741 -12.12 38.19 12.41
C GLY A 741 -10.99 39.09 12.97
N THR A 742 -9.79 39.06 12.40
CA THR A 742 -8.63 39.86 12.84
C THR A 742 -8.10 40.69 11.68
N PRO A 743 -7.60 41.93 11.90
CA PRO A 743 -7.16 42.79 10.80
C PRO A 743 -6.12 42.14 9.89
N VAL A 744 -6.38 42.17 8.58
CA VAL A 744 -5.48 41.69 7.53
C VAL A 744 -4.80 42.88 6.86
N THR A 745 -3.48 42.79 6.69
CA THR A 745 -2.74 43.75 5.86
C THR A 745 -2.91 43.37 4.40
N VAL A 746 -3.82 44.04 3.71
CA VAL A 746 -4.12 43.80 2.29
C VAL A 746 -3.12 44.56 1.43
N LEU A 747 -2.43 43.86 0.52
CA LEU A 747 -1.55 44.47 -0.49
C LEU A 747 -2.17 44.32 -1.87
N ASP A 748 -1.91 45.30 -2.75
CA ASP A 748 -2.35 45.28 -4.14
C ASP A 748 -1.75 44.08 -4.90
N CYS A 749 -2.47 43.57 -5.91
CA CYS A 749 -1.93 42.55 -6.81
C CYS A 749 -0.60 43.02 -7.43
N GLY A 750 0.46 42.22 -7.31
CA GLY A 750 1.81 42.58 -7.78
C GLY A 750 2.65 43.38 -6.78
N ALA A 751 2.08 43.83 -5.65
CA ALA A 751 2.86 44.36 -4.54
C ALA A 751 3.45 43.21 -3.70
N CYS A 752 4.69 43.36 -3.27
CA CYS A 752 5.40 42.36 -2.48
C CYS A 752 6.21 43.02 -1.37
N THR A 753 6.17 42.41 -0.20
CA THR A 753 7.02 42.76 0.94
C THR A 753 7.69 41.48 1.42
N VAL A 754 8.90 41.60 1.98
CA VAL A 754 9.66 40.46 2.52
C VAL A 754 8.80 39.65 3.49
N ASP A 755 8.08 40.32 4.39
CA ASP A 755 7.25 39.67 5.42
C ASP A 755 6.02 38.95 4.86
N ALA A 756 5.54 39.33 3.68
CA ALA A 756 4.38 38.70 3.06
C ALA A 756 4.77 37.51 2.17
N VAL A 757 5.77 37.67 1.29
CA VAL A 757 6.07 36.70 0.23
C VAL A 757 7.29 35.81 0.51
N CYS A 758 8.11 36.14 1.51
CA CYS A 758 9.30 35.39 1.87
C CYS A 758 9.27 34.91 3.32
N PHE A 759 10.06 33.90 3.65
CA PHE A 759 10.34 33.59 5.05
C PHE A 759 11.32 34.62 5.61
N ALA A 760 10.78 35.66 6.26
CA ALA A 760 11.53 36.85 6.67
C ALA A 760 12.81 36.55 7.47
N ALA A 761 12.77 35.56 8.38
CA ALA A 761 13.92 35.21 9.23
C ALA A 761 15.14 34.71 8.46
N ARG A 762 14.98 34.30 7.20
CA ARG A 762 16.04 33.79 6.32
C ARG A 762 16.16 34.58 5.00
N THR A 763 15.51 35.73 4.91
CA THR A 763 15.56 36.59 3.72
C THR A 763 16.46 37.79 3.99
N GLY A 764 17.42 38.04 3.11
CA GLY A 764 18.33 39.19 3.22
C GLY A 764 17.80 40.43 2.49
N SER A 765 17.12 40.22 1.36
CA SER A 765 16.67 41.27 0.46
C SER A 765 15.54 40.74 -0.45
N ILE A 766 14.85 41.62 -1.17
CA ILE A 766 13.87 41.26 -2.20
C ILE A 766 14.20 42.03 -3.48
N SER A 767 14.17 41.35 -4.62
CA SER A 767 14.43 41.93 -5.94
C SER A 767 13.31 41.54 -6.89
N GLY A 768 12.55 42.49 -7.41
CA GLY A 768 11.45 42.18 -8.35
C GLY A 768 10.40 41.21 -7.80
N CYS A 769 10.15 41.21 -6.48
CA CYS A 769 9.31 40.25 -5.75
C CYS A 769 9.87 38.83 -5.57
N GLU A 770 11.10 38.58 -5.99
CA GLU A 770 11.84 37.36 -5.72
C GLU A 770 12.65 37.51 -4.42
N CYS A 771 12.65 36.47 -3.58
CA CYS A 771 13.33 36.49 -2.29
C CYS A 771 14.83 36.18 -2.46
N GLU A 772 15.69 37.07 -1.97
CA GLU A 772 17.12 36.81 -1.90
C GLU A 772 17.49 36.26 -0.51
N CYS A 773 17.90 35.00 -0.46
CA CYS A 773 18.09 34.29 0.80
C CYS A 773 19.39 34.67 1.52
N ALA A 774 19.27 34.87 2.83
CA ALA A 774 20.39 34.93 3.75
C ALA A 774 20.93 33.51 4.04
N ALA A 775 22.08 33.43 4.73
CA ALA A 775 22.69 32.16 5.08
C ALA A 775 21.71 31.23 5.84
N GLY A 776 21.56 30.01 5.32
CA GLY A 776 20.64 28.99 5.84
C GLY A 776 19.18 29.14 5.42
N GLY A 777 18.86 30.00 4.44
CA GLY A 777 17.60 29.99 3.71
C GLY A 777 17.70 29.16 2.44
N TYR A 778 16.62 28.45 2.08
CA TYR A 778 16.57 27.52 0.94
C TYR A 778 15.38 27.76 0.02
N GLY A 779 15.59 27.59 -1.30
CA GLY A 779 14.56 27.73 -2.33
C GLY A 779 14.08 29.18 -2.53
N ASP A 780 13.07 29.34 -3.39
CA ASP A 780 12.62 30.65 -3.88
C ASP A 780 11.95 31.53 -2.81
N THR A 781 11.57 30.93 -1.67
CA THR A 781 10.94 31.63 -0.54
C THR A 781 11.81 31.63 0.73
N CYS A 782 13.07 31.20 0.61
CA CYS A 782 14.06 31.20 1.69
C CYS A 782 13.65 30.39 2.93
N LEU A 783 13.10 29.19 2.72
CA LEU A 783 12.65 28.29 3.78
C LEU A 783 13.77 27.91 4.76
N PRO A 784 13.45 27.53 6.02
CA PRO A 784 14.44 27.24 7.06
C PRO A 784 15.10 25.85 6.97
N ALA A 785 14.59 24.97 6.09
CA ALA A 785 15.14 23.64 5.84
C ALA A 785 15.36 23.41 4.34
N ALA A 786 16.33 22.55 4.00
CA ALA A 786 16.71 22.28 2.62
C ALA A 786 15.53 21.73 1.80
N VAL A 787 15.25 22.38 0.67
CA VAL A 787 14.28 21.91 -0.32
C VAL A 787 14.85 20.65 -0.98
N PRO A 788 14.11 19.53 -1.00
CA PRO A 788 14.56 18.30 -1.67
C PRO A 788 14.85 18.50 -3.17
N ASP A 789 15.88 17.82 -3.68
CA ASP A 789 16.19 17.81 -5.12
C ASP A 789 15.13 16.99 -5.90
N GLY A 790 14.79 17.42 -7.12
CA GLY A 790 13.90 16.68 -8.02
C GLY A 790 12.39 16.86 -7.76
N LEU A 791 12.00 17.91 -7.03
CA LEU A 791 10.61 18.41 -6.97
C LEU A 791 10.21 19.08 -8.29
N GLY A 792 8.93 18.97 -8.63
CA GLY A 792 8.37 19.44 -9.91
C GLY A 792 8.15 18.31 -10.94
N PRO A 793 7.60 18.66 -12.12
CA PRO A 793 7.47 17.72 -13.24
C PRO A 793 8.86 17.16 -13.57
N LEU A 794 8.94 15.85 -13.84
CA LEU A 794 10.20 15.26 -14.32
C LEU A 794 10.68 16.07 -15.54
N PRO A 795 11.99 16.34 -15.68
CA PRO A 795 12.54 16.45 -17.02
C PRO A 795 12.05 15.24 -17.79
N LEU A 796 11.45 15.46 -18.96
CA LEU A 796 10.94 14.42 -19.84
C LEU A 796 11.82 13.16 -19.71
N PRO A 797 11.25 11.99 -19.38
CA PRO A 797 11.99 10.74 -19.47
C PRO A 797 12.68 10.74 -20.84
N ASP A 798 13.95 10.32 -20.87
CA ASP A 798 14.70 10.16 -22.12
C ASP A 798 13.77 9.68 -23.22
N ALA A 799 13.83 10.35 -24.38
CA ALA A 799 12.90 10.29 -25.51
C ALA A 799 12.76 8.91 -26.20
N ARG A 800 12.89 7.82 -25.45
CA ARG A 800 12.81 6.42 -25.85
C ARG A 800 11.76 5.61 -25.11
N ASP A 801 11.10 6.12 -24.06
CA ASP A 801 9.98 5.42 -23.43
C ASP A 801 8.67 5.68 -24.21
N THR A 802 8.61 5.14 -25.42
CA THR A 802 7.55 5.39 -26.43
C THR A 802 6.39 4.38 -26.40
N GLU A 803 6.22 3.60 -25.33
CA GLU A 803 5.17 2.59 -25.24
C GLU A 803 3.90 3.09 -24.53
N VAL A 804 2.74 2.80 -25.13
CA VAL A 804 1.41 2.98 -24.52
C VAL A 804 1.35 2.05 -23.31
N ARG A 805 1.41 2.60 -22.09
CA ARG A 805 1.33 1.81 -20.86
C ARG A 805 -0.10 1.30 -20.67
N CYS A 806 -0.27 -0.02 -20.57
CA CYS A 806 -1.55 -0.67 -20.39
C CYS A 806 -1.97 -0.72 -18.91
N VAL A 807 -3.26 -0.47 -18.66
CA VAL A 807 -3.91 -0.74 -17.37
C VAL A 807 -4.31 -2.21 -17.35
N HIS A 808 -3.76 -2.97 -16.41
CA HIS A 808 -4.04 -4.39 -16.24
C HIS A 808 -4.91 -4.66 -15.01
N GLY A 809 -6.02 -5.38 -15.18
CA GLY A 809 -6.83 -5.89 -14.07
C GLY A 809 -7.74 -4.85 -13.38
N GLY A 810 -8.64 -5.35 -12.52
CA GLY A 810 -9.44 -4.53 -11.59
C GLY A 810 -10.72 -3.94 -12.18
N SER A 811 -11.35 -3.03 -11.42
CA SER A 811 -12.58 -2.34 -11.84
C SER A 811 -12.43 -0.82 -11.91
N ILE A 812 -13.01 -0.22 -12.95
CA ILE A 812 -13.01 1.24 -13.19
C ILE A 812 -14.43 1.76 -13.42
N SER A 813 -14.74 2.92 -12.84
CA SER A 813 -16.03 3.62 -13.05
C SER A 813 -15.89 4.94 -13.80
N SER A 814 -14.66 5.43 -14.00
CA SER A 814 -14.33 6.62 -14.80
C SER A 814 -12.92 6.47 -15.39
N VAL A 815 -12.70 7.00 -16.59
CA VAL A 815 -11.35 7.21 -17.16
C VAL A 815 -11.09 8.71 -17.09
N ASP A 816 -10.02 9.10 -16.42
CA ASP A 816 -9.58 10.49 -16.41
C ASP A 816 -8.86 10.82 -17.73
N TYR A 817 -8.88 12.09 -18.13
CA TYR A 817 -8.21 12.52 -19.37
C TYR A 817 -6.69 12.33 -19.24
N PRO A 818 -6.04 11.72 -20.24
CA PRO A 818 -4.60 11.52 -20.21
C PRO A 818 -3.85 12.85 -20.35
N ASP A 819 -2.64 12.90 -19.80
CA ASP A 819 -1.77 14.07 -19.89
C ASP A 819 -1.44 14.46 -21.35
N PRO A 820 -1.16 15.74 -21.64
CA PRO A 820 -0.75 16.18 -22.97
C PRO A 820 0.45 15.37 -23.50
N GLY A 821 0.33 14.79 -24.70
CA GLY A 821 1.38 14.01 -25.36
C GLY A 821 1.27 12.48 -25.26
N VAL A 822 0.27 11.95 -24.54
CA VAL A 822 0.00 10.50 -24.48
C VAL A 822 -0.54 9.99 -25.83
N ARG A 823 0.10 8.93 -26.37
CA ARG A 823 -0.14 8.39 -27.72
C ARG A 823 -1.27 7.36 -27.84
N GLY A 824 -2.01 7.13 -26.75
CA GLY A 824 -3.08 6.13 -26.74
C GLY A 824 -3.52 5.69 -25.35
N LEU A 825 -4.54 4.84 -25.31
CA LEU A 825 -5.04 4.17 -24.11
C LEU A 825 -4.99 2.66 -24.30
N CYS A 826 -4.63 1.92 -23.25
CA CYS A 826 -4.65 0.47 -23.28
C CYS A 826 -5.22 -0.10 -21.98
N PHE A 827 -6.21 -0.99 -22.10
CA PHE A 827 -6.87 -1.69 -21.01
C PHE A 827 -6.83 -3.19 -21.27
N VAL A 828 -6.40 -3.97 -20.28
CA VAL A 828 -6.26 -5.42 -20.36
C VAL A 828 -6.89 -6.06 -19.12
N ASN A 829 -7.90 -6.91 -19.31
CA ASN A 829 -8.59 -7.61 -18.22
C ASN A 829 -9.24 -6.67 -17.18
N VAL A 830 -9.85 -5.58 -17.65
CA VAL A 830 -10.47 -4.55 -16.79
C VAL A 830 -12.00 -4.64 -16.84
N THR A 831 -12.66 -4.49 -15.69
CA THR A 831 -14.11 -4.46 -15.54
C THR A 831 -14.64 -3.04 -15.37
N PHE A 832 -15.41 -2.56 -16.33
CA PHE A 832 -16.03 -1.25 -16.34
C PHE A 832 -17.31 -1.35 -15.53
N THR A 833 -17.46 -0.58 -14.46
CA THR A 833 -18.63 -0.65 -13.56
C THR A 833 -19.69 0.41 -13.83
N ALA A 834 -19.44 1.30 -14.80
CA ALA A 834 -20.37 2.31 -15.27
C ALA A 834 -20.15 2.57 -16.77
N PRO A 835 -21.13 3.17 -17.48
CA PRO A 835 -20.96 3.61 -18.86
C PRO A 835 -19.80 4.60 -19.00
N MET A 836 -18.96 4.37 -20.00
CA MET A 836 -17.77 5.18 -20.24
C MET A 836 -17.85 6.00 -21.52
N LEU A 837 -17.38 7.24 -21.44
CA LEU A 837 -17.17 8.13 -22.58
C LEU A 837 -15.67 8.33 -22.78
N LEU A 838 -15.18 7.97 -23.97
CA LEU A 838 -13.86 8.34 -24.45
C LEU A 838 -14.00 9.42 -25.52
N ASP A 839 -13.82 10.67 -25.10
CA ASP A 839 -13.83 11.80 -26.02
C ASP A 839 -12.41 12.05 -26.55
N LEU A 840 -12.19 11.73 -27.83
CA LEU A 840 -10.87 11.78 -28.46
C LEU A 840 -10.43 13.22 -28.78
N SER A 841 -11.27 14.23 -28.53
CA SER A 841 -10.91 15.65 -28.72
C SER A 841 -9.92 16.17 -27.68
N TYR A 842 -9.82 15.50 -26.52
CA TYR A 842 -8.88 15.85 -25.47
C TYR A 842 -7.45 15.33 -25.70
N PHE A 843 -7.21 14.56 -26.75
CA PHE A 843 -5.88 14.04 -27.08
C PHE A 843 -5.15 15.01 -28.00
N ASP A 844 -4.08 15.63 -27.49
CA ASP A 844 -3.21 16.51 -28.29
C ASP A 844 -2.22 15.70 -29.13
N ALA A 845 -2.68 15.26 -30.32
CA ALA A 845 -1.87 14.47 -31.26
C ALA A 845 -2.00 14.93 -32.72
N PRO A 846 -1.69 16.20 -33.06
CA PRO A 846 -1.72 16.65 -34.45
C PRO A 846 -0.71 15.86 -35.28
N GLN A 847 -1.21 15.18 -36.33
CA GLN A 847 -0.46 14.37 -37.32
C GLN A 847 0.02 12.96 -36.88
N GLN A 848 -0.37 12.44 -35.72
CA GLN A 848 0.02 11.09 -35.26
C GLN A 848 -1.19 10.17 -35.02
N THR A 849 -0.99 8.84 -35.10
CA THR A 849 -2.06 7.85 -34.87
C THR A 849 -2.33 7.66 -33.38
N LEU A 850 -3.58 7.81 -32.96
CA LEU A 850 -4.02 7.51 -31.60
C LEU A 850 -4.41 6.04 -31.44
N ASN A 851 -3.76 5.30 -30.54
CA ASN A 851 -4.05 3.87 -30.33
C ASN A 851 -4.96 3.67 -29.11
N VAL A 852 -6.13 3.05 -29.27
CA VAL A 852 -7.04 2.70 -28.17
C VAL A 852 -7.23 1.18 -28.17
N THR A 853 -6.80 0.50 -27.10
CA THR A 853 -6.85 -0.96 -26.99
C THR A 853 -7.66 -1.40 -25.77
N LEU A 854 -8.63 -2.29 -25.98
CA LEU A 854 -9.42 -2.96 -24.95
C LEU A 854 -9.33 -4.47 -25.18
N LEU A 855 -8.61 -5.17 -24.31
CA LEU A 855 -8.36 -6.61 -24.40
C LEU A 855 -8.93 -7.33 -23.19
N GLN A 856 -9.79 -8.34 -23.40
CA GLN A 856 -10.38 -9.12 -22.31
C GLN A 856 -11.15 -8.28 -21.28
N CYS A 857 -11.72 -7.15 -21.69
CA CYS A 857 -12.45 -6.24 -20.80
C CYS A 857 -13.92 -6.66 -20.63
N VAL A 858 -14.50 -6.31 -19.48
CA VAL A 858 -15.95 -6.39 -19.23
C VAL A 858 -16.52 -4.97 -19.30
N LEU A 859 -17.40 -4.68 -20.25
CA LEU A 859 -17.90 -3.35 -20.55
C LEU A 859 -19.31 -3.12 -19.98
N MET A 860 -19.55 -1.98 -19.32
CA MET A 860 -20.86 -1.50 -18.88
C MET A 860 -21.34 -0.32 -19.76
N GLY A 861 -21.22 -0.47 -21.09
CA GLY A 861 -21.47 0.59 -22.07
C GLY A 861 -20.23 1.44 -22.34
N LEU A 862 -19.97 1.71 -23.62
CA LEU A 862 -18.77 2.42 -24.06
C LEU A 862 -19.08 3.30 -25.27
N LEU A 863 -18.90 4.61 -25.14
CA LEU A 863 -19.00 5.58 -26.23
C LEU A 863 -17.62 6.11 -26.58
N ILE A 864 -17.20 5.96 -27.83
CA ILE A 864 -15.95 6.52 -28.37
C ILE A 864 -16.31 7.66 -29.33
N ARG A 865 -15.94 8.89 -28.95
CA ARG A 865 -16.21 10.09 -29.76
C ARG A 865 -14.97 10.53 -30.52
N GLY A 866 -15.01 10.44 -31.85
CA GLY A 866 -13.96 10.87 -32.77
C GLY A 866 -13.79 12.39 -32.84
N SER A 867 -12.55 12.84 -33.04
CA SER A 867 -12.13 14.25 -33.08
C SER A 867 -11.63 14.73 -34.46
N GLY A 868 -11.66 13.87 -35.46
CA GLY A 868 -11.05 14.07 -36.79
C GLY A 868 -9.59 13.61 -36.88
N ALA A 869 -8.98 13.16 -35.77
CA ALA A 869 -7.64 12.58 -35.75
C ALA A 869 -7.61 11.16 -36.35
N ARG A 870 -6.43 10.71 -36.80
CA ARG A 870 -6.21 9.30 -37.22
C ARG A 870 -6.18 8.40 -35.98
N VAL A 871 -6.99 7.34 -35.94
CA VAL A 871 -7.08 6.47 -34.76
C VAL A 871 -7.05 4.99 -35.11
N HIS A 872 -6.48 4.17 -34.23
CA HIS A 872 -6.58 2.71 -34.25
C HIS A 872 -7.28 2.25 -32.97
N VAL A 873 -8.54 1.84 -33.09
CA VAL A 873 -9.34 1.30 -31.98
C VAL A 873 -9.41 -0.21 -32.11
N SER A 874 -9.07 -0.94 -31.04
CA SER A 874 -9.14 -2.40 -30.98
C SER A 874 -9.91 -2.85 -29.73
N VAL A 875 -11.03 -3.53 -29.93
CA VAL A 875 -11.81 -4.22 -28.90
C VAL A 875 -11.70 -5.72 -29.16
N THR A 876 -10.94 -6.43 -28.32
CA THR A 876 -10.56 -7.82 -28.58
C THR A 876 -10.89 -8.70 -27.39
N SER A 877 -11.51 -9.86 -27.65
CA SER A 877 -11.86 -10.87 -26.63
C SER A 877 -12.61 -10.29 -25.42
N SER A 878 -13.37 -9.22 -25.62
CA SER A 878 -14.04 -8.48 -24.56
C SER A 878 -15.51 -8.84 -24.50
N MET A 879 -16.17 -8.55 -23.38
CA MET A 879 -17.59 -8.80 -23.17
C MET A 879 -18.34 -7.51 -22.82
N LEU A 880 -19.59 -7.39 -23.30
CA LEU A 880 -20.52 -6.31 -22.90
C LEU A 880 -21.51 -6.89 -21.91
N ASP A 881 -21.53 -6.34 -20.69
CA ASP A 881 -22.42 -6.76 -19.60
C ASP A 881 -23.76 -6.01 -19.65
N SER A 882 -23.72 -4.70 -19.97
CA SER A 882 -24.90 -3.85 -20.15
C SER A 882 -24.56 -2.64 -21.03
N GLY A 883 -25.58 -1.97 -21.60
CA GLY A 883 -25.39 -0.79 -22.45
C GLY A 883 -25.15 -1.12 -23.92
N ALA A 884 -24.34 -0.33 -24.62
CA ALA A 884 -23.98 -0.54 -26.03
C ALA A 884 -22.53 -0.11 -26.28
N LEU A 885 -21.95 -0.59 -27.37
CA LEU A 885 -20.70 -0.06 -27.91
C LEU A 885 -21.02 0.98 -28.98
N GLU A 886 -20.73 2.24 -28.70
CA GLU A 886 -21.15 3.38 -29.52
C GLU A 886 -19.94 4.13 -30.09
N PHE A 887 -20.06 4.55 -31.34
CA PHE A 887 -19.09 5.39 -32.03
C PHE A 887 -19.79 6.65 -32.56
N GLU A 888 -19.27 7.82 -32.18
CA GLU A 888 -19.81 9.12 -32.58
C GLU A 888 -18.71 10.02 -33.16
N GLY A 889 -19.03 10.83 -34.17
CA GLY A 889 -18.14 11.88 -34.66
C GLY A 889 -17.19 11.47 -35.78
N ASP A 890 -16.13 12.27 -35.94
CA ASP A 890 -15.22 12.20 -37.08
C ASP A 890 -13.98 11.34 -36.78
N PHE A 891 -13.71 10.34 -37.62
CA PHE A 891 -12.52 9.50 -37.58
C PHE A 891 -11.65 9.85 -38.79
N GLY A 892 -10.43 10.32 -38.55
CA GLY A 892 -9.55 10.86 -39.58
C GLY A 892 -9.10 9.86 -40.65
N VAL A 893 -8.37 10.34 -41.66
CA VAL A 893 -7.89 9.50 -42.77
C VAL A 893 -6.98 8.36 -42.32
N SER A 894 -7.15 7.19 -42.91
CA SER A 894 -6.44 5.95 -42.56
C SER A 894 -6.63 5.50 -41.11
N SER A 895 -7.84 5.66 -40.57
CA SER A 895 -8.20 5.11 -39.26
C SER A 895 -8.55 3.62 -39.35
N GLN A 896 -8.45 2.92 -38.23
CA GLN A 896 -8.84 1.52 -38.10
C GLN A 896 -9.72 1.35 -36.86
N ILE A 897 -10.89 0.73 -37.01
CA ILE A 897 -11.76 0.32 -35.91
C ILE A 897 -11.92 -1.19 -36.01
N LEU A 898 -11.58 -1.90 -34.95
CA LEU A 898 -11.49 -3.35 -34.92
C LEU A 898 -12.24 -3.90 -33.70
N VAL A 899 -13.19 -4.80 -33.94
CA VAL A 899 -13.89 -5.56 -32.89
C VAL A 899 -13.75 -7.05 -33.22
N VAL A 900 -13.05 -7.81 -32.39
CA VAL A 900 -12.63 -9.19 -32.70
C VAL A 900 -12.88 -10.13 -31.53
N GLY A 901 -13.42 -11.32 -31.82
CA GLY A 901 -13.53 -12.40 -30.84
C GLY A 901 -14.31 -12.04 -29.58
N SER A 902 -15.20 -11.04 -29.66
CA SER A 902 -15.86 -10.43 -28.50
C SER A 902 -17.29 -10.95 -28.34
N THR A 903 -17.80 -10.95 -27.11
CA THR A 903 -19.18 -11.38 -26.79
C THR A 903 -19.99 -10.17 -26.30
N LEU A 904 -20.80 -9.58 -27.17
CA LEU A 904 -21.54 -8.35 -26.85
C LEU A 904 -23.03 -8.65 -26.79
N LEU A 905 -23.55 -8.94 -25.58
CA LEU A 905 -24.96 -9.28 -25.38
C LEU A 905 -25.63 -8.14 -24.65
N THR A 906 -26.70 -7.57 -25.23
CA THR A 906 -27.39 -6.45 -24.60
C THR A 906 -28.90 -6.46 -24.79
N THR A 907 -29.59 -5.83 -23.84
CA THR A 907 -31.02 -5.51 -23.93
C THR A 907 -31.28 -4.10 -24.48
N SER A 908 -30.24 -3.38 -24.89
CA SER A 908 -30.35 -2.12 -25.62
C SER A 908 -30.96 -2.35 -27.02
N SER A 909 -31.56 -1.31 -27.60
CA SER A 909 -32.08 -1.37 -28.99
C SER A 909 -30.98 -1.75 -29.99
N HIS A 910 -29.72 -1.41 -29.71
CA HIS A 910 -28.55 -1.74 -30.53
C HIS A 910 -27.43 -2.33 -29.67
N ALA A 911 -26.63 -3.24 -30.22
CA ALA A 911 -25.40 -3.72 -29.58
C ALA A 911 -24.18 -2.88 -29.96
N ILE A 912 -24.05 -2.58 -31.25
CA ILE A 912 -23.05 -1.65 -31.79
C ILE A 912 -23.78 -0.54 -32.56
N LEU A 913 -23.55 0.72 -32.17
CA LEU A 913 -24.18 1.89 -32.76
C LEU A 913 -23.14 2.84 -33.34
N PHE A 914 -23.36 3.25 -34.59
CA PHE A 914 -22.63 4.32 -35.27
C PHE A 914 -23.60 5.48 -35.52
N VAL A 915 -23.40 6.59 -34.82
CA VAL A 915 -24.28 7.77 -34.87
C VAL A 915 -23.45 9.02 -35.17
N LYS A 916 -23.88 9.83 -36.14
CA LYS A 916 -23.08 10.94 -36.70
C LYS A 916 -21.64 10.50 -37.01
N PHE A 917 -21.51 9.30 -37.56
CA PHE A 917 -20.24 8.63 -37.76
C PHE A 917 -19.67 8.96 -39.13
N PHE A 918 -18.46 9.52 -39.16
CA PHE A 918 -17.75 9.83 -40.39
C PHE A 918 -16.40 9.10 -40.40
N LEU A 919 -16.20 8.27 -41.41
CA LEU A 919 -14.99 7.49 -41.59
C LEU A 919 -14.13 8.13 -42.69
N GLY A 920 -12.96 8.64 -42.33
CA GLY A 920 -12.04 9.29 -43.26
C GLY A 920 -11.55 8.34 -44.36
N ALA A 921 -11.04 8.91 -45.46
CA ALA A 921 -10.62 8.11 -46.62
C ALA A 921 -9.55 7.06 -46.26
N ASN A 922 -9.57 5.92 -46.96
CA ASN A 922 -8.66 4.77 -46.77
C ASN A 922 -8.68 4.16 -45.36
N SER A 923 -9.82 4.23 -44.68
CA SER A 923 -9.97 3.70 -43.31
C SER A 923 -10.70 2.35 -43.32
N MET A 924 -10.50 1.58 -42.26
CA MET A 924 -11.06 0.23 -42.12
C MET A 924 -11.91 0.11 -40.87
N LEU A 925 -13.09 -0.50 -41.00
CA LEU A 925 -13.91 -0.96 -39.89
C LEU A 925 -14.07 -2.47 -40.01
N LEU A 926 -13.64 -3.21 -39.01
CA LEU A 926 -13.68 -4.67 -39.01
C LEU A 926 -14.40 -5.19 -37.78
N LEU A 927 -15.48 -5.94 -38.01
CA LEU A 927 -16.15 -6.76 -37.00
C LEU A 927 -15.91 -8.22 -37.36
N LEU A 928 -15.09 -8.92 -36.57
CA LEU A 928 -14.62 -10.27 -36.89
C LEU A 928 -14.90 -11.27 -35.76
N ASP A 929 -15.32 -12.47 -36.14
CA ASP A 929 -15.41 -13.65 -35.25
C ASP A 929 -16.06 -13.39 -33.88
N SER A 930 -17.04 -12.49 -33.83
CA SER A 930 -17.69 -12.03 -32.59
C SER A 930 -19.13 -12.55 -32.47
N ASN A 931 -19.60 -12.72 -31.24
CA ASN A 931 -20.98 -13.10 -30.94
C ASN A 931 -21.72 -11.89 -30.37
N VAL A 932 -22.73 -11.38 -31.08
CA VAL A 932 -23.35 -10.08 -30.78
C VAL A 932 -24.87 -10.22 -30.81
N GLU A 933 -25.52 -9.80 -29.72
CA GLU A 933 -26.96 -9.86 -29.55
C GLU A 933 -27.51 -8.49 -29.13
N GLY A 934 -28.52 -7.99 -29.85
CA GLY A 934 -29.20 -6.72 -29.56
C GLY A 934 -30.72 -6.86 -29.66
N ASN A 935 -31.48 -5.90 -29.14
CA ASN A 935 -32.95 -6.00 -29.19
C ASN A 935 -33.52 -5.76 -30.59
N ASP A 936 -33.29 -4.57 -31.14
CA ASP A 936 -33.89 -4.15 -32.40
C ASP A 936 -32.90 -4.30 -33.55
N TYR A 937 -31.63 -3.94 -33.33
CA TYR A 937 -30.57 -4.02 -34.31
C TYR A 937 -29.29 -4.56 -33.66
N VAL A 938 -28.48 -5.31 -34.39
CA VAL A 938 -27.18 -5.76 -33.84
C VAL A 938 -26.11 -4.72 -34.14
N VAL A 939 -25.89 -4.44 -35.43
CA VAL A 939 -25.04 -3.33 -35.90
C VAL A 939 -25.93 -2.27 -36.54
N CYS A 940 -25.88 -1.04 -36.05
CA CYS A 940 -26.74 0.05 -36.51
C CYS A 940 -25.90 1.25 -36.97
N PHE A 941 -25.99 1.59 -38.25
CA PHE A 941 -25.54 2.87 -38.79
C PHE A 941 -26.75 3.81 -38.91
N ALA A 942 -26.88 4.71 -37.94
CA ALA A 942 -28.04 5.59 -37.82
C ALA A 942 -28.08 6.68 -38.91
N ASP A 943 -26.93 6.99 -39.50
CA ASP A 943 -26.74 8.02 -40.53
C ASP A 943 -26.15 7.41 -41.82
N ALA A 944 -26.04 8.23 -42.87
CA ALA A 944 -25.48 7.80 -44.15
C ALA A 944 -23.99 7.43 -44.02
N VAL A 945 -23.65 6.19 -44.35
CA VAL A 945 -22.28 5.68 -44.32
C VAL A 945 -21.59 5.98 -45.64
N VAL A 946 -20.48 6.73 -45.58
CA VAL A 946 -19.65 7.02 -46.74
C VAL A 946 -18.31 6.30 -46.59
N VAL A 947 -17.96 5.44 -47.54
CA VAL A 947 -16.68 4.74 -47.60
C VAL A 947 -15.92 5.19 -48.83
N ASP A 948 -14.78 5.86 -48.62
CA ASP A 948 -13.96 6.50 -49.65
C ASP A 948 -12.54 5.89 -49.66
N GLY A 949 -12.38 4.77 -50.35
CA GLY A 949 -11.23 3.88 -50.17
C GLY A 949 -11.19 3.22 -48.78
N GLY A 950 -10.59 2.03 -48.67
CA GLY A 950 -10.71 1.19 -47.48
C GLY A 950 -12.03 0.41 -47.45
N GLY A 951 -12.57 0.06 -46.28
CA GLY A 951 -13.75 -0.80 -46.21
C GLY A 951 -14.34 -1.08 -44.84
N ILE A 952 -15.60 -1.50 -44.86
CA ILE A 952 -16.34 -2.04 -43.71
C ILE A 952 -16.51 -3.54 -43.92
N ILE A 953 -16.00 -4.35 -43.00
CA ILE A 953 -16.03 -5.81 -43.07
C ILE A 953 -16.75 -6.36 -41.83
N VAL A 954 -17.78 -7.17 -42.05
CA VAL A 954 -18.46 -7.95 -41.04
C VAL A 954 -18.27 -9.42 -41.40
N LYS A 955 -17.30 -10.09 -40.76
CA LYS A 955 -16.88 -11.44 -41.17
C LYS A 955 -16.82 -12.45 -40.01
N GLY A 956 -17.37 -13.65 -40.21
CA GLY A 956 -17.25 -14.74 -39.21
C GLY A 956 -18.10 -14.56 -37.96
N ASN A 957 -19.04 -13.60 -37.93
CA ASN A 957 -19.78 -13.25 -36.72
C ASN A 957 -21.05 -14.09 -36.54
N THR A 958 -21.59 -14.05 -35.32
CA THR A 958 -22.98 -14.45 -35.03
C THR A 958 -23.75 -13.21 -34.57
N LEU A 959 -24.78 -12.80 -35.33
CA LEU A 959 -25.54 -11.56 -35.11
C LEU A 959 -27.03 -11.87 -34.91
N ILE A 960 -27.54 -11.69 -33.69
CA ILE A 960 -28.90 -12.10 -33.30
C ILE A 960 -29.72 -10.90 -32.79
N THR A 961 -30.94 -10.73 -33.29
CA THR A 961 -31.91 -9.80 -32.70
C THR A 961 -32.93 -10.55 -31.82
N THR A 962 -33.31 -9.98 -30.68
CA THR A 962 -34.26 -10.63 -29.76
C THR A 962 -35.72 -10.23 -29.98
N LYS A 963 -36.00 -9.06 -30.57
CA LYS A 963 -37.37 -8.64 -30.91
C LYS A 963 -37.78 -9.01 -32.34
N ASP A 964 -39.10 -9.10 -32.53
CA ASP A 964 -39.75 -9.49 -33.79
C ASP A 964 -40.97 -8.57 -34.09
N GLN A 965 -40.82 -7.25 -34.14
CA GLN A 965 -41.90 -6.26 -34.34
C GLN A 965 -41.98 -5.66 -35.77
N GLY A 966 -41.03 -5.94 -36.66
CA GLY A 966 -41.14 -5.71 -38.10
C GLY A 966 -39.96 -5.03 -38.79
N VAL A 967 -39.04 -4.40 -38.04
CA VAL A 967 -37.91 -3.61 -38.57
C VAL A 967 -36.54 -4.12 -38.13
N GLU A 968 -36.53 -5.14 -37.28
CA GLU A 968 -35.33 -5.65 -36.63
C GLU A 968 -34.36 -6.28 -37.62
N SER A 969 -33.06 -6.00 -37.45
CA SER A 969 -32.04 -6.49 -38.38
C SER A 969 -30.66 -6.74 -37.77
N SER A 970 -29.94 -7.71 -38.35
CA SER A 970 -28.56 -8.00 -37.95
C SER A 970 -27.61 -6.84 -38.33
N VAL A 971 -27.77 -6.26 -39.51
CA VAL A 971 -27.04 -5.06 -39.94
C VAL A 971 -28.05 -4.07 -40.49
N TYR A 972 -28.16 -2.90 -39.86
CA TYR A 972 -28.97 -1.79 -40.33
C TYR A 972 -28.08 -0.65 -40.81
N ALA A 973 -28.38 -0.11 -41.98
CA ALA A 973 -27.77 1.11 -42.47
C ALA A 973 -28.83 2.10 -42.97
N TYR A 974 -28.75 3.35 -42.52
CA TYR A 974 -29.66 4.38 -43.00
C TYR A 974 -29.46 4.67 -44.49
N ALA A 975 -28.23 4.80 -44.96
CA ALA A 975 -27.89 4.93 -46.38
C ALA A 975 -26.42 4.51 -46.58
N ILE A 976 -26.04 4.11 -47.79
CA ILE A 976 -24.68 3.66 -48.09
C ILE A 976 -24.16 4.37 -49.36
N ALA A 977 -22.98 4.97 -49.26
CA ALA A 977 -22.25 5.55 -50.39
C ALA A 977 -20.83 4.98 -50.43
N LEU A 978 -20.53 4.14 -51.43
CA LEU A 978 -19.22 3.52 -51.64
C LEU A 978 -18.57 4.13 -52.86
N ARG A 979 -17.34 4.64 -52.73
CA ARG A 979 -16.60 5.25 -53.85
C ARG A 979 -15.11 4.98 -53.77
N ASN A 980 -14.43 5.20 -54.89
CA ASN A 980 -12.97 5.12 -55.02
C ASN A 980 -12.38 3.79 -54.51
N GLY A 981 -12.99 2.67 -54.88
CA GLY A 981 -12.57 1.33 -54.41
C GLY A 981 -12.98 0.98 -52.99
N GLY A 982 -13.78 1.83 -52.31
CA GLY A 982 -14.35 1.55 -50.99
C GLY A 982 -15.34 0.38 -51.03
N TYR A 983 -15.36 -0.44 -49.98
CA TYR A 983 -16.24 -1.61 -49.94
C TYR A 983 -16.97 -1.82 -48.62
N PHE A 984 -18.14 -2.44 -48.68
CA PHE A 984 -18.94 -2.88 -47.55
C PHE A 984 -19.23 -4.37 -47.75
N ASP A 985 -18.63 -5.22 -46.94
CA ASP A 985 -18.66 -6.68 -47.09
C ASP A 985 -19.19 -7.36 -45.83
N VAL A 986 -20.22 -8.18 -45.99
CA VAL A 986 -20.76 -9.06 -44.95
C VAL A 986 -20.52 -10.49 -45.41
N GLU A 987 -19.55 -11.16 -44.80
CA GLU A 987 -19.05 -12.45 -45.27
C GLU A 987 -19.11 -13.51 -44.16
N ASN A 988 -19.42 -14.77 -44.49
CA ASN A 988 -19.30 -15.90 -43.56
C ASN A 988 -19.95 -15.63 -42.17
N THR A 989 -21.08 -14.92 -42.15
CA THR A 989 -21.72 -14.46 -40.92
C THR A 989 -23.04 -15.20 -40.71
N THR A 990 -23.28 -15.65 -39.48
CA THR A 990 -24.57 -16.24 -39.07
C THR A 990 -25.47 -15.14 -38.52
N MET A 991 -26.65 -14.98 -39.10
CA MET A 991 -27.60 -13.93 -38.78
C MET A 991 -28.96 -14.54 -38.40
N SER A 992 -29.57 -14.04 -37.33
CA SER A 992 -30.92 -14.41 -36.91
C SER A 992 -31.72 -13.16 -36.54
N ALA A 993 -32.57 -12.70 -37.46
CA ALA A 993 -33.33 -11.47 -37.32
C ALA A 993 -34.52 -11.42 -38.30
N ILE A 994 -35.34 -10.36 -38.26
CA ILE A 994 -36.36 -10.15 -39.30
C ILE A 994 -35.69 -9.84 -40.64
N ASN A 995 -34.65 -9.02 -40.69
CA ASN A 995 -33.86 -8.82 -41.89
C ASN A 995 -32.37 -9.04 -41.61
N GLY A 996 -31.62 -9.59 -42.58
CA GLY A 996 -30.17 -9.75 -42.43
C GLY A 996 -29.47 -8.39 -42.49
N VAL A 997 -29.31 -7.87 -43.70
CA VAL A 997 -28.80 -6.54 -44.03
C VAL A 997 -29.97 -5.68 -44.50
N TYR A 998 -30.36 -4.69 -43.69
CA TYR A 998 -31.41 -3.74 -43.99
C TYR A 998 -30.80 -2.38 -44.31
N ILE A 999 -30.96 -1.94 -45.56
CA ILE A 999 -30.64 -0.58 -46.00
C ILE A 999 -31.93 0.23 -46.19
N PHE A 1000 -32.10 1.28 -45.40
CA PHE A 1000 -33.35 2.05 -45.37
C PHE A 1000 -33.45 3.07 -46.52
N GLY A 1001 -32.39 3.84 -46.74
CA GLY A 1001 -32.31 4.94 -47.69
C GLY A 1001 -31.58 4.57 -48.98
N ASP A 1002 -31.30 5.59 -49.79
CA ASP A 1002 -30.67 5.39 -51.10
C ASP A 1002 -29.22 4.90 -50.98
N THR A 1003 -28.84 3.98 -51.87
CA THR A 1003 -27.50 3.40 -51.94
C THR A 1003 -26.82 3.82 -53.25
N THR A 1004 -25.59 4.33 -53.16
CA THR A 1004 -24.77 4.67 -54.32
C THR A 1004 -23.45 3.92 -54.25
N VAL A 1005 -23.12 3.16 -55.28
CA VAL A 1005 -21.82 2.48 -55.42
C VAL A 1005 -21.18 3.01 -56.69
N SER A 1006 -20.05 3.70 -56.59
CA SER A 1006 -19.38 4.32 -57.73
C SER A 1006 -17.88 4.04 -57.73
N THR A 1007 -17.23 4.30 -58.87
CA THR A 1007 -15.76 4.36 -58.98
C THR A 1007 -15.06 3.12 -58.39
N ALA A 1008 -15.39 1.95 -58.92
CA ALA A 1008 -14.90 0.63 -58.48
C ALA A 1008 -15.24 0.21 -57.02
N GLY A 1009 -16.26 0.82 -56.39
CA GLY A 1009 -16.75 0.38 -55.08
C GLY A 1009 -17.42 -1.00 -55.09
N LEU A 1010 -17.51 -1.66 -53.93
CA LEU A 1010 -18.07 -3.01 -53.79
C LEU A 1010 -19.03 -3.12 -52.59
N LEU A 1011 -20.29 -3.46 -52.84
CA LEU A 1011 -21.24 -3.89 -51.80
C LEU A 1011 -21.40 -5.42 -51.88
N ARG A 1012 -21.10 -6.16 -50.82
CA ARG A 1012 -21.11 -7.63 -50.86
C ARG A 1012 -21.77 -8.24 -49.62
N VAL A 1013 -22.60 -9.25 -49.84
CA VAL A 1013 -23.17 -10.13 -48.81
C VAL A 1013 -22.94 -11.57 -49.28
N ALA A 1014 -21.95 -12.24 -48.70
CA ALA A 1014 -21.45 -13.51 -49.21
C ALA A 1014 -21.35 -14.60 -48.14
N ASP A 1015 -21.63 -15.85 -48.53
CA ASP A 1015 -21.39 -17.04 -47.70
C ASP A 1015 -22.04 -16.98 -46.30
N CYS A 1016 -23.10 -16.19 -46.12
CA CYS A 1016 -23.76 -16.01 -44.84
C CYS A 1016 -24.85 -17.05 -44.61
N THR A 1017 -25.11 -17.38 -43.35
CA THR A 1017 -26.28 -18.16 -42.94
C THR A 1017 -27.31 -17.25 -42.30
N PHE A 1018 -28.49 -17.09 -42.91
CA PHE A 1018 -29.54 -16.22 -42.38
C PHE A 1018 -30.81 -17.01 -42.01
N ILE A 1019 -31.26 -16.77 -40.79
CA ILE A 1019 -32.49 -17.32 -40.22
C ILE A 1019 -33.47 -16.18 -40.05
N GLY A 1020 -34.44 -16.10 -40.97
CA GLY A 1020 -35.48 -15.10 -40.94
C GLY A 1020 -36.63 -15.42 -39.99
N SER A 1021 -37.50 -14.44 -39.76
CA SER A 1021 -38.69 -14.63 -38.93
C SER A 1021 -39.82 -15.33 -39.69
N THR A 1022 -40.35 -16.41 -39.12
CA THR A 1022 -41.55 -17.09 -39.66
C THR A 1022 -42.85 -16.32 -39.46
N LYS A 1023 -42.82 -15.28 -38.61
CA LYS A 1023 -44.00 -14.46 -38.27
C LYS A 1023 -44.25 -13.34 -39.30
N VAL A 1024 -43.23 -12.94 -40.05
CA VAL A 1024 -43.26 -11.75 -40.91
C VAL A 1024 -42.94 -12.13 -42.36
N SER A 1025 -43.91 -11.97 -43.26
CA SER A 1025 -43.76 -12.37 -44.67
C SER A 1025 -42.78 -11.50 -45.48
N THR A 1026 -42.34 -10.36 -44.96
CA THR A 1026 -41.42 -9.40 -45.61
C THR A 1026 -39.95 -9.63 -45.25
N SER A 1027 -39.65 -10.63 -44.41
CA SER A 1027 -38.28 -10.97 -44.00
C SER A 1027 -37.37 -11.27 -45.22
N ALA A 1028 -36.17 -10.69 -45.23
CA ALA A 1028 -35.18 -10.89 -46.28
C ALA A 1028 -33.73 -10.85 -45.77
N LEU A 1029 -32.84 -11.62 -46.42
CA LEU A 1029 -31.39 -11.51 -46.18
C LEU A 1029 -30.90 -10.10 -46.54
N VAL A 1030 -31.24 -9.59 -47.72
CA VAL A 1030 -30.98 -8.21 -48.11
C VAL A 1030 -32.32 -7.50 -48.30
N TYR A 1031 -32.59 -6.50 -47.46
CA TYR A 1031 -33.80 -5.69 -47.50
C TYR A 1031 -33.46 -4.25 -47.87
N LEU A 1032 -34.01 -3.77 -48.98
CA LEU A 1032 -33.73 -2.45 -49.52
C LEU A 1032 -34.99 -1.62 -49.56
N TYR A 1033 -35.03 -0.55 -48.77
CA TYR A 1033 -36.14 0.40 -48.75
C TYR A 1033 -35.83 1.68 -49.54
N GLY A 1034 -34.62 1.85 -50.08
CA GLY A 1034 -34.24 2.95 -50.97
C GLY A 1034 -33.85 2.51 -52.39
N SER A 1035 -33.56 3.47 -53.26
CA SER A 1035 -33.05 3.20 -54.62
C SER A 1035 -31.56 2.86 -54.59
N VAL A 1036 -31.11 2.00 -55.50
CA VAL A 1036 -29.70 1.62 -55.64
C VAL A 1036 -29.18 2.11 -56.99
N THR A 1037 -28.08 2.86 -56.98
CA THR A 1037 -27.39 3.31 -58.20
C THR A 1037 -25.96 2.80 -58.19
N LEU A 1038 -25.56 2.13 -59.27
CA LEU A 1038 -24.20 1.64 -59.48
C LEU A 1038 -23.60 2.27 -60.73
N GLU A 1039 -22.38 2.79 -60.64
CA GLU A 1039 -21.68 3.38 -61.80
C GLU A 1039 -20.15 3.24 -61.74
N GLY A 1040 -19.48 3.45 -62.87
CA GLY A 1040 -18.02 3.58 -62.91
C GLY A 1040 -17.24 2.36 -62.40
N GLY A 1041 -17.63 1.15 -62.80
CA GLY A 1041 -16.94 -0.09 -62.41
C GLY A 1041 -17.40 -0.68 -61.08
N ALA A 1042 -18.48 -0.16 -60.51
CA ALA A 1042 -19.04 -0.59 -59.23
C ALA A 1042 -19.58 -2.02 -59.24
N GLN A 1043 -19.56 -2.67 -58.07
CA GLN A 1043 -19.95 -4.07 -57.91
C GLN A 1043 -20.96 -4.21 -56.76
N TRP A 1044 -22.04 -4.96 -56.97
CA TRP A 1044 -22.91 -5.42 -55.89
C TRP A 1044 -23.16 -6.92 -56.00
N ARG A 1045 -22.83 -7.65 -54.93
CA ARG A 1045 -22.81 -9.12 -54.94
C ARG A 1045 -23.58 -9.68 -53.76
N VAL A 1046 -24.51 -10.57 -54.04
CA VAL A 1046 -25.22 -11.36 -53.04
C VAL A 1046 -25.05 -12.82 -53.43
N GLU A 1047 -24.10 -13.51 -52.79
CA GLU A 1047 -23.62 -14.79 -53.30
C GLU A 1047 -23.34 -15.85 -52.21
N GLY A 1048 -23.52 -17.14 -52.53
CA GLY A 1048 -23.14 -18.22 -51.62
C GLY A 1048 -23.95 -18.33 -50.32
N ASN A 1049 -25.00 -17.53 -50.14
CA ASN A 1049 -25.70 -17.44 -48.85
C ASN A 1049 -26.69 -18.59 -48.65
N SER A 1050 -26.86 -19.06 -47.41
CA SER A 1050 -27.90 -20.00 -46.99
C SER A 1050 -28.99 -19.27 -46.21
N VAL A 1051 -30.18 -19.15 -46.79
CA VAL A 1051 -31.31 -18.36 -46.26
C VAL A 1051 -32.49 -19.26 -45.89
N SER A 1052 -33.00 -19.14 -44.67
CA SER A 1052 -34.17 -19.89 -44.20
C SER A 1052 -35.30 -18.96 -43.75
N ALA A 1053 -36.54 -19.37 -43.98
CA ALA A 1053 -37.76 -18.60 -43.62
C ALA A 1053 -37.87 -17.16 -44.17
N ALA A 1054 -36.99 -16.74 -45.08
CA ALA A 1054 -36.93 -15.38 -45.64
C ALA A 1054 -36.69 -15.38 -47.16
N SER A 1055 -36.86 -14.22 -47.80
CA SER A 1055 -36.40 -13.98 -49.18
C SER A 1055 -34.88 -13.72 -49.20
N VAL A 1056 -34.20 -13.98 -50.31
CA VAL A 1056 -32.79 -13.57 -50.47
C VAL A 1056 -32.71 -12.05 -50.65
N LEU A 1057 -33.60 -11.48 -51.46
CA LEU A 1057 -33.66 -10.05 -51.75
C LEU A 1057 -35.10 -9.53 -51.68
N ASN A 1058 -35.33 -8.40 -51.03
CA ASN A 1058 -36.64 -7.74 -50.97
C ASN A 1058 -36.53 -6.22 -51.17
N ILE A 1059 -37.30 -5.71 -52.13
CA ILE A 1059 -37.51 -4.29 -52.43
C ILE A 1059 -39.03 -4.05 -52.40
N PRO A 1060 -39.61 -3.66 -51.26
CA PRO A 1060 -41.05 -3.72 -51.01
C PRO A 1060 -41.83 -2.61 -51.73
N HIS A 1061 -41.20 -1.46 -51.99
CA HIS A 1061 -41.89 -0.26 -52.48
C HIS A 1061 -41.67 -0.04 -53.97
N PHE A 1062 -42.77 0.16 -54.69
CA PHE A 1062 -42.79 0.35 -56.13
C PHE A 1062 -42.13 1.66 -56.61
N GLN A 1063 -41.64 2.52 -55.73
CA GLN A 1063 -41.03 3.80 -56.11
C GLN A 1063 -39.50 3.71 -56.26
N HIS A 1064 -38.86 2.74 -55.60
CA HIS A 1064 -37.40 2.58 -55.63
C HIS A 1064 -36.94 1.88 -56.91
N LYS A 1065 -35.75 2.27 -57.39
CA LYS A 1065 -35.17 1.76 -58.63
C LYS A 1065 -33.80 1.18 -58.39
N ILE A 1066 -33.42 0.18 -59.19
CA ILE A 1066 -32.04 -0.26 -59.35
C ILE A 1066 -31.55 0.29 -60.68
N ARG A 1067 -30.46 1.08 -60.68
CA ARG A 1067 -29.83 1.62 -61.90
C ARG A 1067 -28.38 1.20 -61.98
N LEU A 1068 -27.98 0.63 -63.12
CA LEU A 1068 -26.60 0.26 -63.42
C LEU A 1068 -26.13 1.05 -64.64
N LEU A 1069 -25.01 1.77 -64.49
CA LEU A 1069 -24.48 2.69 -65.49
C LEU A 1069 -22.99 2.41 -65.77
N GLY A 1070 -22.57 2.60 -67.02
CA GLY A 1070 -21.16 2.61 -67.41
C GLY A 1070 -20.48 1.23 -67.46
N SER A 1071 -19.25 1.21 -67.99
CA SER A 1071 -18.48 -0.02 -68.19
C SER A 1071 -17.87 -0.58 -66.91
N GLY A 1072 -17.87 -1.91 -66.78
CA GLY A 1072 -17.32 -2.64 -65.64
C GLY A 1072 -18.25 -2.70 -64.43
N THR A 1073 -19.42 -2.06 -64.50
CA THR A 1073 -20.42 -2.07 -63.42
C THR A 1073 -21.21 -3.38 -63.45
N THR A 1074 -21.23 -4.11 -62.34
CA THR A 1074 -21.85 -5.45 -62.28
C THR A 1074 -22.68 -5.67 -61.01
N VAL A 1075 -23.86 -6.27 -61.16
CA VAL A 1075 -24.63 -6.84 -60.05
C VAL A 1075 -24.70 -8.35 -60.22
N ALA A 1076 -24.34 -9.11 -59.19
CA ALA A 1076 -24.39 -10.58 -59.20
C ALA A 1076 -25.26 -11.11 -58.05
N LEU A 1077 -26.30 -11.87 -58.39
CA LEU A 1077 -27.13 -12.61 -57.44
C LEU A 1077 -27.03 -14.10 -57.76
N ALA A 1078 -26.06 -14.79 -57.15
CA ALA A 1078 -25.69 -16.13 -57.57
C ALA A 1078 -25.37 -17.09 -56.43
N HIS A 1079 -25.50 -18.41 -56.64
CA HIS A 1079 -25.07 -19.43 -55.67
C HIS A 1079 -25.75 -19.38 -54.28
N ASN A 1080 -26.89 -18.68 -54.14
CA ASN A 1080 -27.62 -18.62 -52.87
C ASN A 1080 -28.57 -19.81 -52.74
N ARG A 1081 -28.74 -20.36 -51.53
CA ARG A 1081 -29.65 -21.46 -51.22
C ARG A 1081 -30.75 -21.00 -50.25
N GLN A 1082 -32.00 -21.10 -50.68
CA GLN A 1082 -33.17 -20.83 -49.85
C GLN A 1082 -33.75 -22.13 -49.28
N VAL A 1083 -33.57 -22.38 -47.97
CA VAL A 1083 -33.95 -23.64 -47.30
C VAL A 1083 -35.32 -23.51 -46.60
N GLY A 1084 -36.23 -24.46 -46.87
CA GLY A 1084 -37.44 -24.68 -46.04
C GLY A 1084 -38.53 -23.58 -46.07
N SER A 1085 -38.63 -22.76 -47.12
CA SER A 1085 -39.50 -21.57 -47.11
C SER A 1085 -40.65 -21.59 -48.13
N ARG A 1086 -41.87 -21.20 -47.68
CA ARG A 1086 -43.02 -20.84 -48.54
C ARG A 1086 -42.90 -19.43 -49.15
N VAL A 1087 -41.88 -18.67 -48.75
CA VAL A 1087 -41.62 -17.29 -49.20
C VAL A 1087 -40.96 -17.32 -50.58
N SER A 1088 -41.20 -16.28 -51.39
CA SER A 1088 -40.55 -16.08 -52.70
C SER A 1088 -39.03 -15.96 -52.57
N PHE A 1089 -38.29 -16.35 -53.62
CA PHE A 1089 -36.84 -16.22 -53.67
C PHE A 1089 -36.39 -14.75 -53.57
N ALA A 1090 -37.01 -13.89 -54.37
CA ALA A 1090 -36.82 -12.46 -54.34
C ALA A 1090 -38.16 -11.73 -54.51
N LYS A 1091 -38.28 -10.51 -53.96
CA LYS A 1091 -39.45 -9.63 -54.09
C LYS A 1091 -39.02 -8.31 -54.69
N LEU A 1092 -39.29 -8.12 -55.98
CA LEU A 1092 -38.96 -6.89 -56.70
C LEU A 1092 -39.90 -6.73 -57.91
N LEU A 1093 -39.93 -5.51 -58.47
CA LEU A 1093 -40.67 -5.20 -59.69
C LEU A 1093 -39.71 -5.08 -60.87
N PRO A 1094 -39.83 -5.91 -61.92
CA PRO A 1094 -38.95 -5.87 -63.09
C PRO A 1094 -38.85 -4.48 -63.74
N SER A 1095 -39.97 -3.74 -63.79
CA SER A 1095 -40.05 -2.37 -64.36
C SER A 1095 -39.26 -1.31 -63.60
N ARG A 1096 -38.60 -1.68 -62.49
CA ARG A 1096 -37.77 -0.80 -61.66
C ARG A 1096 -36.28 -1.07 -61.76
N ILE A 1097 -35.89 -2.08 -62.52
CA ILE A 1097 -34.50 -2.34 -62.86
C ILE A 1097 -34.19 -1.64 -64.19
N VAL A 1098 -33.12 -0.86 -64.21
CA VAL A 1098 -32.60 -0.19 -65.41
C VAL A 1098 -31.12 -0.57 -65.54
N VAL A 1099 -30.78 -1.27 -66.62
CA VAL A 1099 -29.41 -1.68 -66.94
C VAL A 1099 -29.00 -0.96 -68.23
N GLU A 1100 -28.08 0.00 -68.13
CA GLU A 1100 -27.53 0.68 -69.31
C GLU A 1100 -26.25 -0.02 -69.78
N LEU A 1101 -26.27 -0.59 -70.98
CA LEU A 1101 -25.10 -1.23 -71.57
C LEU A 1101 -23.90 -0.25 -71.63
N PRO A 1102 -22.69 -0.68 -71.25
CA PRO A 1102 -22.25 -2.07 -71.09
C PRO A 1102 -22.27 -2.62 -69.66
N ALA A 1103 -23.07 -2.07 -68.73
CA ALA A 1103 -23.24 -2.64 -67.40
C ALA A 1103 -23.96 -4.01 -67.42
N ARG A 1104 -23.74 -4.83 -66.38
CA ARG A 1104 -24.25 -6.21 -66.30
C ARG A 1104 -25.02 -6.47 -65.00
N PHE A 1105 -26.20 -7.07 -65.11
CA PHE A 1105 -26.89 -7.67 -63.98
C PHE A 1105 -27.07 -9.16 -64.27
N VAL A 1106 -26.41 -10.00 -63.48
CA VAL A 1106 -26.38 -11.45 -63.65
C VAL A 1106 -27.05 -12.15 -62.47
N VAL A 1107 -27.90 -13.13 -62.76
CA VAL A 1107 -28.60 -13.97 -61.78
C VAL A 1107 -28.45 -15.43 -62.18
N GLY A 1108 -27.98 -16.30 -61.29
CA GLY A 1108 -27.89 -17.71 -61.66
C GLY A 1108 -27.30 -18.63 -60.61
N CYS A 1109 -27.46 -19.94 -60.82
CA CYS A 1109 -27.04 -20.97 -59.88
C CYS A 1109 -27.61 -20.83 -58.45
N ASN A 1110 -28.80 -20.23 -58.27
CA ASN A 1110 -29.44 -20.17 -56.94
C ASN A 1110 -30.37 -21.37 -56.73
N LEU A 1111 -30.42 -21.88 -55.51
CA LEU A 1111 -31.20 -23.06 -55.13
C LEU A 1111 -32.37 -22.69 -54.22
N ARG A 1112 -33.51 -23.37 -54.40
CA ARG A 1112 -34.62 -23.42 -53.45
C ARG A 1112 -34.77 -24.86 -52.96
N GLY A 1113 -34.42 -25.11 -51.71
CA GLY A 1113 -34.18 -26.47 -51.22
C GLY A 1113 -32.96 -27.08 -51.92
N ASP A 1114 -33.21 -28.15 -52.68
CA ASP A 1114 -32.21 -28.86 -53.49
C ASP A 1114 -32.43 -28.68 -55.00
N GLU A 1115 -33.42 -27.87 -55.40
CA GLU A 1115 -33.76 -27.57 -56.80
C GLU A 1115 -33.30 -26.16 -57.19
N GLU A 1116 -33.02 -25.95 -58.48
CA GLU A 1116 -32.69 -24.64 -59.02
C GLU A 1116 -33.89 -23.67 -58.92
N ALA A 1117 -33.66 -22.44 -58.49
CA ALA A 1117 -34.72 -21.45 -58.29
C ALA A 1117 -35.30 -20.96 -59.64
N SER A 1118 -36.63 -20.90 -59.76
CA SER A 1118 -37.29 -20.27 -60.91
C SER A 1118 -37.30 -18.74 -60.76
N TYR A 1119 -37.02 -18.06 -61.88
CA TYR A 1119 -36.99 -16.60 -62.01
C TYR A 1119 -38.12 -16.02 -62.85
N ASP A 1120 -39.14 -16.82 -63.19
CA ASP A 1120 -40.18 -16.44 -64.15
C ASP A 1120 -40.88 -15.12 -63.75
N GLY A 1121 -40.72 -14.09 -64.59
CA GLY A 1121 -41.32 -12.78 -64.39
C GLY A 1121 -40.71 -11.94 -63.25
N LEU A 1122 -39.58 -12.35 -62.65
CA LEU A 1122 -38.91 -11.62 -61.57
C LEU A 1122 -37.91 -10.56 -62.05
N PHE A 1123 -37.31 -10.73 -63.23
CA PHE A 1123 -36.31 -9.81 -63.80
C PHE A 1123 -36.67 -9.39 -65.24
N PRO A 1124 -36.27 -8.18 -65.70
CA PRO A 1124 -36.46 -7.76 -67.09
C PRO A 1124 -35.50 -8.49 -68.05
N GLU A 1125 -35.75 -8.42 -69.36
CA GLU A 1125 -34.96 -9.10 -70.40
C GLU A 1125 -33.47 -8.70 -70.43
N ASP A 1126 -33.14 -7.49 -69.95
CA ASP A 1126 -31.77 -6.98 -69.89
C ASP A 1126 -30.92 -7.62 -68.77
N VAL A 1127 -31.51 -8.46 -67.91
CA VAL A 1127 -30.81 -9.23 -66.87
C VAL A 1127 -30.39 -10.59 -67.41
N GLU A 1128 -29.12 -10.92 -67.28
CA GLU A 1128 -28.54 -12.17 -67.76
C GLU A 1128 -28.77 -13.30 -66.75
N VAL A 1129 -29.34 -14.41 -67.22
CA VAL A 1129 -29.66 -15.58 -66.39
C VAL A 1129 -28.84 -16.80 -66.81
N PHE A 1130 -28.15 -17.44 -65.87
CA PHE A 1130 -27.36 -18.65 -66.12
C PHE A 1130 -27.73 -19.80 -65.18
N ARG A 1131 -27.44 -21.05 -65.60
CA ARG A 1131 -27.85 -22.26 -64.88
C ARG A 1131 -26.78 -22.79 -63.91
N CYS A 1132 -27.21 -23.51 -62.87
CA CYS A 1132 -26.33 -24.33 -62.05
C CYS A 1132 -25.43 -25.23 -62.92
N GLY A 1133 -24.12 -25.20 -62.68
CA GLY A 1133 -23.13 -25.98 -63.44
C GLY A 1133 -22.63 -25.32 -64.73
N THR A 1134 -23.08 -24.09 -65.05
CA THR A 1134 -22.48 -23.24 -66.08
C THR A 1134 -21.68 -22.11 -65.45
N CYS A 1135 -20.55 -21.74 -66.06
CA CYS A 1135 -19.73 -20.63 -65.58
C CYS A 1135 -20.18 -19.32 -66.22
N ASN A 1136 -20.36 -18.28 -65.42
CA ASN A 1136 -20.54 -16.92 -65.90
C ASN A 1136 -19.43 -16.04 -65.34
N ASP A 1137 -18.63 -15.43 -66.23
CA ASP A 1137 -17.44 -14.64 -65.87
C ASP A 1137 -17.78 -13.47 -64.94
N ASP A 1138 -18.94 -12.84 -65.15
CA ASP A 1138 -19.40 -11.68 -64.37
C ASP A 1138 -19.93 -12.08 -62.98
N ALA A 1139 -20.32 -13.35 -62.80
CA ALA A 1139 -20.76 -13.93 -61.52
C ALA A 1139 -19.65 -14.69 -60.75
N ALA A 1140 -18.43 -14.80 -61.30
CA ALA A 1140 -17.30 -15.46 -60.64
C ALA A 1140 -16.72 -14.63 -59.48
N CYS A 1141 -15.90 -15.24 -58.60
CA CYS A 1141 -15.37 -14.61 -57.38
C CYS A 1141 -14.69 -13.26 -57.65
N TYR A 1142 -15.23 -12.16 -57.13
CA TYR A 1142 -14.67 -10.83 -57.33
C TYR A 1142 -14.22 -10.23 -56.00
N MET A 1143 -12.96 -9.82 -55.95
CA MET A 1143 -12.47 -8.88 -54.94
C MET A 1143 -11.68 -7.75 -55.63
N PRO A 1144 -11.60 -6.56 -55.02
CA PRO A 1144 -10.68 -5.52 -55.49
C PRO A 1144 -9.25 -6.10 -55.59
N GLY A 1145 -8.68 -6.17 -56.79
CA GLY A 1145 -7.36 -6.79 -57.04
C GLY A 1145 -7.39 -8.14 -57.78
N THR A 1146 -8.55 -8.67 -58.16
CA THR A 1146 -8.66 -9.83 -59.07
C THR A 1146 -8.05 -9.50 -60.45
N GLU A 1147 -7.13 -10.34 -60.94
CA GLU A 1147 -6.38 -10.11 -62.18
C GLU A 1147 -6.93 -10.91 -63.38
N LEU A 1148 -7.34 -12.17 -63.17
CA LEU A 1148 -7.87 -13.06 -64.20
C LEU A 1148 -8.94 -14.01 -63.62
N VAL A 1149 -9.95 -14.32 -64.44
CA VAL A 1149 -10.99 -15.34 -64.16
C VAL A 1149 -10.76 -16.52 -65.11
N ASP A 1150 -10.54 -17.72 -64.57
CA ASP A 1150 -10.46 -18.95 -65.37
C ASP A 1150 -11.88 -19.40 -65.77
N ARG A 1151 -12.17 -19.21 -67.05
CA ARG A 1151 -13.46 -19.46 -67.71
C ARG A 1151 -13.92 -20.91 -67.67
N SER A 1152 -13.02 -21.86 -67.40
CA SER A 1152 -13.33 -23.30 -67.44
C SER A 1152 -13.69 -23.88 -66.06
N SER A 1153 -13.22 -23.24 -64.99
CA SER A 1153 -13.33 -23.71 -63.60
C SER A 1153 -14.09 -22.74 -62.69
N CYS A 1154 -14.44 -21.54 -63.17
CA CYS A 1154 -14.94 -20.43 -62.36
C CYS A 1154 -14.04 -20.05 -61.17
N SER A 1155 -12.72 -20.25 -61.31
CA SER A 1155 -11.75 -19.83 -60.29
C SER A 1155 -11.16 -18.47 -60.64
N CYS A 1156 -10.91 -17.63 -59.63
CA CYS A 1156 -10.32 -16.31 -59.82
C CYS A 1156 -8.90 -16.28 -59.25
N SER A 1157 -7.97 -15.62 -59.96
CA SER A 1157 -6.60 -15.40 -59.49
C SER A 1157 -6.41 -13.93 -59.10
N CYS A 1158 -5.84 -13.70 -57.93
CA CYS A 1158 -5.56 -12.36 -57.40
C CYS A 1158 -4.14 -11.92 -57.75
N LYS A 1159 -3.92 -10.60 -57.86
CA LYS A 1159 -2.64 -10.00 -58.26
C LYS A 1159 -1.44 -10.34 -57.34
N ASP A 1160 -1.71 -10.74 -56.10
CA ASP A 1160 -0.71 -11.07 -55.07
C ASP A 1160 -0.69 -12.56 -54.65
N GLY A 1161 -1.35 -13.45 -55.42
CA GLY A 1161 -1.38 -14.90 -55.16
C GLY A 1161 -2.78 -15.44 -54.90
#